data_AF-A0A1V6D3D3-F1
#
_entry.id   AF-A0A1V6D3D3-F1
#
_cell.length_a   1.000
_cell.length_b   1.000
_cell.length_c   1.000
_cell.angle_alpha   90.00
_cell.angle_beta   90.00
_cell.angle_gamma   90.00
#
_symmetry.space_group_name_H-M   'P 1'
#
loop_
_entity.id
_entity.type
_entity.pdbx_description
1 polymer ?
#
loop_
_entity_poly.entity_id
_entity_poly.type
_entity_poly.pdbx_seq_one_letter_code
_entity_poly.pdbx_strand_id
1 'polypeptide(L)'
;MSLAPFLAAILSLLPGPVGARAESADASAPGPPPPDGAGLVLWLDAQELARAGRLGDGSPIEHWGDRSGRGHHALQAVAGCQPTLRLATKATAFGAVRFDASKKQHLSVSARGALDLRRLTAFVVARGEAGPANMWLLGRNHWGPPWSGYGIAVSAAGLHPWPHLGLERGGQSANVNPRFRHSIADAFSIVEICFDGQQLIAFQNGSVDSIRPAAGEIRPNDRALLIGAGPQTAPPCEYFQGEIAEVLLYDRALDVRQRGQVREYLARRYAIELSDDQPVNVVSDNGYLPITVTNPATPQTRMLTPAQAEAALERDWLFQAGGSASPERALAEIGWARQLARRLERMPGGPSLVDERAELDALEQRLRSREAPAPPAVGELYLAVRRVKRNIAFKNPALDFSRVLFIDQPYPAGPEARHEAVHRLGHRAVPGGRLLVLDGLHPGGRVRKLAPDRPGSFWRADLSFDARRVVFCYKAHDGKAFHLYETDLNGSPPRQLTDGDYDDVDPIYLPDGHIFFTSTRGNTYVRCGPYIYSHVLARCDPPAGGQAPDGRNVYLISQNSEPDFVPALLNDGRVIYSRWEYSDKDQNRVQSLWTTNQDGTATAAFWGNQSVWPDHLAEPMPIPGSRRVMFAAVGHHDWFTGSIGIVDGDRGTNYPDGLTRVTWDVPWPEVGAGPADRPEAADYHPAGRYTSYKTPYPLSEEDFLVSARGGDGKFRLYLMDVRGNRELIYEGVHNIWHAAPVRPRRVPPRQNDTVAWPGTGRHRTPLQAGSFYSVDVYQGVADLPRGSVKSLRVFQQQAKTYSTWAKVFVFSGPAVSGVHTEAVKRIVTTVPVEADGSVYFEAPAGIALFFQLLDERGRAVHVMRSFTGLLPGERRGCVGCHELRPADAPPNRPALALRRPPTPITPPPWGDQTIGYERFAQGVLDRHCGKCHQGDGEGRKKLDLTLRPAEGRFRGHFKEPYVTLIGPAAWPVPAPGRDRPGYGLAGAIPVYAMTPQDVAPSSLVGHQPSRILQTLRPMHYLSYRSGLIERATSGKHHNVKIDGPDLQRLIAWVDANCPYNGEEELRAMADPDFPGIDLLPVRPRVKTAPVVVRP
;
A
#
# COMPACT_ATOMS: atom_id res chain seq x y z
N MET A 1 -39.70 40.31 -52.86
CA MET A 1 -39.07 39.78 -54.09
C MET A 1 -37.81 39.05 -53.63
N SER A 2 -37.88 37.78 -53.25
CA SER A 2 -37.99 36.56 -54.08
C SER A 2 -36.68 36.19 -54.78
N LEU A 3 -36.34 34.90 -54.67
CA LEU A 3 -35.47 34.06 -55.50
C LEU A 3 -34.13 33.59 -54.89
N ALA A 4 -34.15 32.31 -54.47
CA ALA A 4 -33.16 31.27 -54.82
C ALA A 4 -32.63 31.44 -56.26
N PRO A 5 -31.41 30.97 -56.67
CA PRO A 5 -30.74 29.73 -56.23
C PRO A 5 -29.18 29.78 -56.21
N PHE A 6 -28.48 29.09 -55.30
CA PHE A 6 -27.07 28.63 -55.54
C PHE A 6 -26.61 27.62 -54.47
N LEU A 7 -27.41 26.57 -54.23
CA LEU A 7 -27.12 25.55 -53.22
C LEU A 7 -27.40 24.13 -53.74
N ALA A 8 -26.83 23.80 -54.91
CA ALA A 8 -27.03 22.53 -55.59
C ALA A 8 -25.74 21.85 -56.12
N ALA A 9 -24.53 22.21 -55.67
CA ALA A 9 -23.30 21.64 -56.27
C ALA A 9 -22.15 21.24 -55.32
N ILE A 10 -22.28 21.28 -53.99
CA ILE A 10 -21.22 20.78 -53.08
C ILE A 10 -21.86 20.00 -51.92
N LEU A 11 -22.50 18.87 -52.25
CA LEU A 11 -23.01 17.91 -51.26
C LEU A 11 -22.98 16.45 -51.77
N SER A 12 -22.04 16.14 -52.68
CA SER A 12 -21.89 14.82 -53.30
C SER A 12 -20.55 14.11 -53.02
N LEU A 13 -19.79 14.52 -51.99
CA LEU A 13 -18.50 13.90 -51.63
C LEU A 13 -18.34 13.56 -50.14
N LEU A 14 -19.40 13.03 -49.51
CA LEU A 14 -19.29 12.32 -48.24
C LEU A 14 -20.11 11.02 -48.30
N PRO A 15 -19.54 9.85 -47.92
CA PRO A 15 -20.29 8.61 -47.90
C PRO A 15 -21.32 8.64 -46.78
N GLY A 16 -22.58 8.40 -47.12
CA GLY A 16 -23.67 8.28 -46.15
C GLY A 16 -23.53 7.02 -45.26
N PRO A 17 -24.27 6.95 -44.15
CA PRO A 17 -24.31 5.76 -43.31
C PRO A 17 -24.89 4.61 -44.14
N VAL A 18 -24.10 3.55 -44.31
CA VAL A 18 -24.58 2.30 -44.91
C VAL A 18 -25.62 1.73 -43.96
N GLY A 19 -26.89 1.97 -44.27
CA GLY A 19 -27.99 1.18 -43.73
C GLY A 19 -27.74 -0.26 -44.14
N ALA A 20 -27.42 -1.12 -43.18
CA ALA A 20 -27.35 -2.55 -43.39
C ALA A 20 -28.75 -3.04 -43.79
N ARG A 21 -29.00 -3.10 -45.11
CA ARG A 21 -29.96 -4.07 -45.64
C ARG A 21 -29.45 -5.43 -45.18
N ALA A 22 -30.25 -6.13 -44.38
CA ALA A 22 -30.10 -7.55 -44.18
C ALA A 22 -30.33 -8.22 -45.54
N GLU A 23 -29.27 -8.29 -46.36
CA GLU A 23 -29.20 -9.30 -47.39
C GLU A 23 -29.30 -10.64 -46.68
N SER A 24 -30.30 -11.43 -47.08
CA SER A 24 -30.39 -12.83 -46.71
C SER A 24 -29.12 -13.51 -47.20
N ALA A 25 -28.15 -13.66 -46.30
CA ALA A 25 -26.96 -14.46 -46.54
C ALA A 25 -27.44 -15.85 -46.95
N ASP A 26 -27.08 -16.24 -48.17
CA ASP A 26 -27.26 -17.59 -48.66
C ASP A 26 -26.63 -18.54 -47.63
N ALA A 27 -27.47 -19.31 -46.93
CA ALA A 27 -27.07 -20.18 -45.82
C ALA A 27 -26.19 -21.37 -46.26
N SER A 28 -25.82 -21.43 -47.54
CA SER A 28 -25.05 -22.49 -48.18
C SER A 28 -23.58 -22.15 -48.48
N ALA A 29 -23.15 -20.88 -48.33
CA ALA A 29 -21.75 -20.49 -48.57
C ALA A 29 -20.86 -20.70 -47.31
N PRO A 30 -19.64 -21.26 -47.43
CA PRO A 30 -18.72 -21.38 -46.31
C PRO A 30 -18.35 -19.99 -45.76
N GLY A 31 -18.26 -19.86 -44.43
CA GLY A 31 -17.80 -18.62 -43.80
C GLY A 31 -16.39 -18.23 -44.26
N PRO A 32 -16.03 -16.93 -44.29
CA PRO A 32 -14.72 -16.49 -44.74
C PRO A 32 -13.62 -17.08 -43.83
N PRO A 33 -12.45 -17.47 -44.40
CA PRO A 33 -11.33 -17.94 -43.59
C PRO A 33 -10.82 -16.84 -42.65
N PRO A 34 -10.20 -17.20 -41.52
CA PRO A 34 -9.54 -16.22 -40.67
C PRO A 34 -8.47 -15.47 -41.48
N PRO A 35 -8.26 -14.17 -41.24
CA PRO A 35 -7.18 -13.43 -41.87
C PRO A 35 -5.81 -14.05 -41.51
N ASP A 36 -4.85 -13.98 -42.44
CA ASP A 36 -3.48 -14.52 -42.31
C ASP A 36 -3.34 -16.05 -42.16
N GLY A 37 -3.83 -16.82 -43.14
CA GLY A 37 -3.69 -18.29 -43.16
C GLY A 37 -2.25 -18.85 -43.18
N ALA A 38 -1.22 -18.01 -43.29
CA ALA A 38 0.18 -18.44 -43.23
C ALA A 38 0.53 -18.94 -41.82
N GLY A 39 0.95 -20.21 -41.74
CA GLY A 39 1.29 -20.88 -40.48
C GLY A 39 0.09 -21.42 -39.69
N LEU A 40 -1.14 -21.32 -40.20
CA LEU A 40 -2.32 -21.92 -39.58
C LEU A 40 -2.27 -23.45 -39.77
N VAL A 41 -2.23 -24.19 -38.66
CA VAL A 41 -2.06 -25.65 -38.64
C VAL A 41 -3.27 -26.39 -38.07
N LEU A 42 -4.21 -25.71 -37.41
CA LEU A 42 -5.48 -26.28 -37.01
C LEU A 42 -6.55 -25.19 -37.00
N TRP A 43 -7.70 -25.48 -37.60
CA TRP A 43 -8.88 -24.64 -37.54
C TRP A 43 -10.14 -25.49 -37.33
N LEU A 44 -10.70 -25.44 -36.13
CA LEU A 44 -11.94 -26.12 -35.76
C LEU A 44 -13.04 -25.08 -35.53
N ASP A 45 -14.10 -25.13 -36.33
CA ASP A 45 -15.20 -24.16 -36.32
C ASP A 45 -16.53 -24.88 -36.07
N ALA A 46 -17.21 -24.55 -34.97
CA ALA A 46 -18.46 -25.20 -34.60
C ALA A 46 -19.62 -24.83 -35.52
N GLN A 47 -19.53 -23.72 -36.26
CA GLN A 47 -20.59 -23.32 -37.18
C GLN A 47 -20.70 -24.28 -38.37
N GLU A 48 -19.58 -24.89 -38.79
CA GLU A 48 -19.59 -25.85 -39.89
C GLU A 48 -20.27 -27.16 -39.50
N LEU A 49 -20.17 -27.57 -38.23
CA LEU A 49 -20.92 -28.72 -37.69
C LEU A 49 -22.43 -28.45 -37.75
N ALA A 50 -22.85 -27.22 -37.45
CA ALA A 50 -24.24 -26.79 -37.55
C ALA A 50 -24.73 -26.66 -39.01
N ARG A 51 -23.87 -26.19 -39.93
CA ARG A 51 -24.19 -25.99 -41.35
C ARG A 51 -24.23 -27.27 -42.17
N ALA A 52 -23.46 -28.29 -41.81
CA ALA A 52 -23.42 -29.56 -42.54
C ALA A 52 -24.77 -30.30 -42.58
N GLY A 53 -25.79 -29.85 -41.82
CA GLY A 53 -27.17 -30.34 -41.85
C GLY A 53 -27.37 -31.77 -41.35
N ARG A 54 -26.29 -32.42 -40.90
CA ARG A 54 -26.25 -33.82 -40.46
C ARG A 54 -26.46 -34.01 -38.95
N LEU A 55 -26.34 -32.93 -38.17
CA LEU A 55 -26.39 -32.96 -36.70
C LEU A 55 -27.39 -31.89 -36.19
N GLY A 56 -28.33 -32.29 -35.33
CA GLY A 56 -29.24 -31.39 -34.61
C GLY A 56 -28.69 -30.95 -33.24
N ASP A 57 -29.41 -30.08 -32.53
CA ASP A 57 -29.03 -29.68 -31.16
C ASP A 57 -28.94 -30.90 -30.24
N GLY A 58 -27.87 -30.98 -29.45
CA GLY A 58 -27.56 -32.10 -28.58
C GLY A 58 -26.97 -33.33 -29.29
N SER A 59 -26.79 -33.31 -30.61
CA SER A 59 -26.22 -34.46 -31.34
C SER A 59 -24.76 -34.69 -30.94
N PRO A 60 -24.33 -35.95 -30.76
CA PRO A 60 -22.94 -36.26 -30.43
C PRO A 60 -22.03 -36.01 -31.63
N ILE A 61 -20.82 -35.53 -31.36
CA ILE A 61 -19.81 -35.16 -32.35
C ILE A 61 -18.69 -36.20 -32.29
N GLU A 62 -18.73 -37.15 -33.22
CA GLU A 62 -17.64 -38.09 -33.45
C GLU A 62 -16.45 -37.43 -34.16
N HIS A 63 -16.73 -36.46 -35.05
CA HIS A 63 -15.76 -35.85 -35.94
C HIS A 63 -15.97 -34.34 -36.06
N TRP A 64 -14.95 -33.57 -35.70
CA TRP A 64 -14.86 -32.12 -35.92
C TRP A 64 -13.79 -31.83 -36.98
N GLY A 65 -14.25 -31.38 -38.15
CA GLY A 65 -13.39 -31.23 -39.32
C GLY A 65 -12.41 -30.05 -39.22
N ASP A 66 -11.14 -30.28 -39.59
CA ASP A 66 -10.12 -29.23 -39.72
C ASP A 66 -10.27 -28.46 -41.02
N ARG A 67 -10.31 -27.13 -40.92
CA ARG A 67 -10.48 -26.19 -42.03
C ARG A 67 -9.19 -25.47 -42.42
N SER A 68 -8.07 -25.74 -41.75
CA SER A 68 -6.77 -25.13 -42.07
C SER A 68 -6.16 -25.62 -43.40
N GLY A 69 -6.74 -26.68 -43.99
CA GLY A 69 -6.20 -27.36 -45.17
C GLY A 69 -5.12 -28.40 -44.85
N ARG A 70 -4.88 -28.70 -43.57
CA ARG A 70 -3.87 -29.69 -43.11
C ARG A 70 -4.45 -31.07 -42.81
N GLY A 71 -5.77 -31.21 -42.75
CA GLY A 71 -6.43 -32.49 -42.48
C GLY A 71 -6.25 -32.96 -41.03
N HIS A 72 -5.99 -32.04 -40.10
CA HIS A 72 -5.79 -32.33 -38.68
C HIS A 72 -7.14 -32.45 -37.94
N HIS A 73 -8.00 -33.34 -38.41
CA HIS A 73 -9.34 -33.56 -37.89
C HIS A 73 -9.32 -34.00 -36.41
N ALA A 74 -10.29 -33.51 -35.61
CA ALA A 74 -10.47 -33.93 -34.22
C ALA A 74 -11.55 -35.01 -34.12
N LEU A 75 -11.23 -36.14 -33.48
CA LEU A 75 -12.04 -37.36 -33.49
C LEU A 75 -12.30 -37.90 -32.08
N GLN A 76 -13.44 -38.56 -31.88
CA GLN A 76 -13.78 -39.32 -30.66
C GLN A 76 -14.59 -40.56 -30.99
N ALA A 77 -13.92 -41.72 -31.01
CA ALA A 77 -14.54 -42.99 -31.38
C ALA A 77 -15.47 -43.56 -30.28
N VAL A 78 -15.30 -43.15 -29.02
CA VAL A 78 -16.11 -43.67 -27.91
C VAL A 78 -17.38 -42.84 -27.77
N ALA A 79 -18.53 -43.40 -28.18
CA ALA A 79 -19.83 -42.72 -28.19
C ALA A 79 -20.17 -42.00 -26.87
N GLY A 80 -19.91 -42.64 -25.71
CA GLY A 80 -20.16 -42.05 -24.40
C GLY A 80 -19.25 -40.87 -24.02
N CYS A 81 -18.13 -40.69 -24.73
CA CYS A 81 -17.17 -39.60 -24.56
C CYS A 81 -17.27 -38.54 -25.67
N GLN A 82 -18.21 -38.66 -26.62
CA GLN A 82 -18.39 -37.66 -27.67
C GLN A 82 -19.02 -36.39 -27.08
N PRO A 83 -18.44 -35.19 -27.29
CA PRO A 83 -19.09 -33.93 -26.95
C PRO A 83 -20.32 -33.72 -27.83
N THR A 84 -21.19 -32.77 -27.47
CA THR A 84 -22.44 -32.54 -28.20
C THR A 84 -22.47 -31.18 -28.88
N LEU A 85 -23.16 -31.10 -30.02
CA LEU A 85 -23.39 -29.84 -30.72
C LEU A 85 -24.45 -29.02 -29.99
N ARG A 86 -24.19 -27.72 -29.83
CA ARG A 86 -25.19 -26.72 -29.49
C ARG A 86 -25.46 -25.83 -30.68
N LEU A 87 -26.71 -25.77 -31.13
CA LEU A 87 -27.11 -24.89 -32.22
C LEU A 87 -27.36 -23.46 -31.71
N ALA A 88 -27.38 -22.50 -32.64
CA ALA A 88 -27.71 -21.12 -32.33
C ALA A 88 -29.11 -21.00 -31.72
N THR A 89 -29.25 -20.16 -30.70
CA THR A 89 -30.53 -19.82 -30.05
C THR A 89 -30.83 -18.35 -30.22
N LYS A 90 -32.04 -17.89 -29.83
CA LYS A 90 -32.32 -16.44 -29.78
C LYS A 90 -31.39 -15.67 -28.84
N ALA A 91 -30.80 -16.34 -27.84
CA ALA A 91 -29.86 -15.75 -26.89
C ALA A 91 -28.39 -15.87 -27.33
N THR A 92 -28.05 -16.85 -28.18
CA THR A 92 -26.71 -17.11 -28.70
C THR A 92 -26.77 -17.24 -30.21
N ALA A 93 -26.39 -16.18 -30.94
CA ALA A 93 -26.54 -16.08 -32.41
C ALA A 93 -25.65 -17.04 -33.24
N PHE A 94 -25.00 -18.01 -32.60
CA PHE A 94 -24.03 -18.95 -33.19
C PHE A 94 -24.04 -20.30 -32.44
N GLY A 95 -23.57 -21.37 -33.09
CA GLY A 95 -23.42 -22.70 -32.47
C GLY A 95 -22.10 -22.89 -31.69
N ALA A 96 -22.00 -23.91 -30.85
CA ALA A 96 -20.80 -24.26 -30.10
C ALA A 96 -20.72 -25.77 -29.83
N VAL A 97 -19.54 -26.28 -29.47
CA VAL A 97 -19.36 -27.66 -29.02
C VAL A 97 -19.37 -27.70 -27.50
N ARG A 98 -20.29 -28.49 -26.93
CA ARG A 98 -20.49 -28.64 -25.48
C ARG A 98 -19.74 -29.85 -24.94
N PHE A 99 -18.99 -29.61 -23.87
CA PHE A 99 -18.24 -30.63 -23.14
C PHE A 99 -18.80 -30.80 -21.72
N ASP A 100 -18.96 -32.06 -21.33
CA ASP A 100 -19.37 -32.51 -19.99
C ASP A 100 -18.23 -33.32 -19.37
N ALA A 101 -17.61 -32.72 -18.35
CA ALA A 101 -16.45 -33.30 -17.68
C ALA A 101 -16.78 -34.64 -17.00
N SER A 102 -18.02 -34.81 -16.51
CA SER A 102 -18.47 -36.04 -15.84
C SER A 102 -18.55 -37.23 -16.81
N LYS A 103 -18.77 -36.96 -18.10
CA LYS A 103 -18.83 -37.94 -19.18
C LYS A 103 -17.48 -38.15 -19.87
N LYS A 104 -16.41 -37.53 -19.37
CA LYS A 104 -15.06 -37.60 -19.96
C LYS A 104 -15.05 -37.15 -21.43
N GLN A 105 -15.89 -36.17 -21.77
CA GLN A 105 -16.05 -35.73 -23.15
C GLN A 105 -14.81 -34.99 -23.65
N HIS A 106 -14.29 -35.39 -24.81
CA HIS A 106 -13.11 -34.77 -25.45
C HIS A 106 -13.00 -35.19 -26.92
N LEU A 107 -12.15 -34.50 -27.68
CA LEU A 107 -11.77 -34.90 -29.05
C LEU A 107 -10.24 -34.98 -29.15
N SER A 108 -9.73 -35.90 -29.98
CA SER A 108 -8.30 -36.12 -30.20
C SER A 108 -7.92 -35.80 -31.64
N VAL A 109 -6.87 -35.00 -31.82
CA VAL A 109 -6.29 -34.70 -33.13
C VAL A 109 -5.09 -35.61 -33.38
N SER A 110 -5.22 -36.52 -34.36
CA SER A 110 -4.25 -37.58 -34.66
C SER A 110 -3.12 -37.13 -35.59
N ALA A 111 -2.54 -35.96 -35.35
CA ALA A 111 -1.45 -35.36 -36.14
C ALA A 111 -0.15 -35.26 -35.31
N ARG A 112 0.29 -36.39 -34.74
CA ARG A 112 1.27 -36.43 -33.65
C ARG A 112 2.66 -35.86 -33.96
N GLY A 113 3.11 -35.75 -35.21
CA GLY A 113 4.39 -35.10 -35.54
C GLY A 113 4.22 -33.69 -36.14
N ALA A 114 3.14 -33.45 -36.87
CA ALA A 114 2.86 -32.17 -37.54
C ALA A 114 2.49 -31.05 -36.55
N LEU A 115 2.23 -31.39 -35.29
CA LEU A 115 1.90 -30.46 -34.21
C LEU A 115 3.04 -30.31 -33.18
N ASP A 116 4.27 -30.72 -33.51
CA ASP A 116 5.45 -30.42 -32.69
C ASP A 116 5.94 -29.00 -32.95
N LEU A 117 5.17 -28.05 -32.42
CA LEU A 117 5.41 -26.62 -32.60
C LEU A 117 6.63 -26.18 -31.81
N ARG A 118 7.51 -25.36 -32.40
CA ARG A 118 8.64 -24.70 -31.70
C ARG A 118 8.24 -23.36 -31.08
N ARG A 119 7.31 -22.68 -31.74
CA ARG A 119 6.65 -21.41 -31.40
C ARG A 119 5.17 -21.56 -31.73
N LEU A 120 4.30 -20.76 -31.13
CA LEU A 120 2.88 -20.86 -31.44
C LEU A 120 2.13 -19.55 -31.21
N THR A 121 0.99 -19.45 -31.90
CA THR A 121 -0.11 -18.57 -31.51
C THR A 121 -1.38 -19.43 -31.49
N ALA A 122 -2.15 -19.37 -30.41
CA ALA A 122 -3.42 -20.10 -30.32
C ALA A 122 -4.54 -19.16 -29.91
N PHE A 123 -5.71 -19.31 -30.55
CA PHE A 123 -6.95 -18.64 -30.17
C PHE A 123 -8.02 -19.69 -29.88
N VAL A 124 -8.73 -19.54 -28.77
CA VAL A 124 -9.87 -20.38 -28.40
C VAL A 124 -11.03 -19.47 -28.02
N VAL A 125 -12.16 -19.61 -28.69
CA VAL A 125 -13.41 -18.94 -28.29
C VAL A 125 -14.19 -19.88 -27.38
N ALA A 126 -14.25 -19.58 -26.09
CA ALA A 126 -14.84 -20.48 -25.10
C ALA A 126 -15.55 -19.76 -23.95
N ARG A 127 -16.45 -20.51 -23.29
CA ARG A 127 -17.00 -20.19 -21.97
C ARG A 127 -16.95 -21.43 -21.07
N GLY A 128 -16.64 -21.24 -19.80
CA GLY A 128 -16.46 -22.33 -18.83
C GLY A 128 -17.57 -22.37 -17.77
N GLU A 129 -17.75 -23.54 -17.19
CA GLU A 129 -18.57 -23.77 -16.00
C GLU A 129 -17.77 -24.53 -14.95
N ALA A 130 -18.14 -24.40 -13.68
CA ALA A 130 -17.39 -25.02 -12.58
C ALA A 130 -17.27 -26.54 -12.78
N GLY A 131 -16.03 -27.03 -12.75
CA GLY A 131 -15.69 -28.43 -12.96
C GLY A 131 -15.28 -29.14 -11.67
N PRO A 132 -15.27 -30.49 -11.65
CA PRO A 132 -14.87 -31.28 -10.48
C PRO A 132 -13.35 -31.28 -10.22
N ALA A 133 -12.55 -30.84 -11.18
CA ALA A 133 -11.09 -30.72 -11.12
C ALA A 133 -10.63 -29.61 -12.08
N ASN A 134 -9.31 -29.36 -12.15
CA ASN A 134 -8.78 -28.53 -13.24
C ASN A 134 -9.11 -29.16 -14.59
N MET A 135 -9.19 -28.32 -15.62
CA MET A 135 -9.76 -28.65 -16.92
C MET A 135 -8.88 -28.11 -18.04
N TRP A 136 -9.15 -28.46 -19.30
CA TRP A 136 -8.34 -28.04 -20.44
C TRP A 136 -9.18 -27.65 -21.65
N LEU A 137 -8.95 -26.45 -22.19
CA LEU A 137 -9.50 -26.06 -23.48
C LEU A 137 -8.83 -26.88 -24.60
N LEU A 138 -7.51 -26.95 -24.56
CA LEU A 138 -6.69 -27.82 -25.42
C LEU A 138 -5.39 -28.20 -24.72
N GLY A 139 -4.90 -29.41 -24.93
CA GLY A 139 -3.68 -29.91 -24.30
C GLY A 139 -2.89 -30.87 -25.17
N ARG A 140 -1.59 -30.59 -25.34
CA ARG A 140 -0.58 -31.46 -25.97
C ARG A 140 0.68 -31.43 -25.12
N ASN A 141 0.60 -31.84 -23.86
CA ASN A 141 1.67 -31.69 -22.88
C ASN A 141 1.95 -33.00 -22.12
N HIS A 142 3.20 -33.18 -21.70
CA HIS A 142 3.59 -34.25 -20.77
C HIS A 142 3.91 -33.64 -19.39
N TRP A 143 3.25 -34.15 -18.35
CA TRP A 143 3.37 -33.63 -16.98
C TRP A 143 4.38 -34.46 -16.17
N GLY A 144 5.66 -34.13 -16.34
CA GLY A 144 6.79 -34.72 -15.61
C GLY A 144 8.12 -34.29 -16.22
N PRO A 145 9.22 -34.23 -15.46
CA PRO A 145 10.53 -33.95 -16.03
C PRO A 145 10.97 -35.10 -16.96
N PRO A 146 11.34 -34.82 -18.22
CA PRO A 146 11.41 -33.49 -18.82
C PRO A 146 10.05 -32.95 -19.31
N TRP A 147 9.72 -31.73 -18.86
CA TRP A 147 8.50 -31.03 -19.28
C TRP A 147 8.48 -30.78 -20.79
N SER A 148 7.37 -31.09 -21.46
CA SER A 148 7.25 -30.92 -22.91
C SER A 148 5.84 -30.54 -23.36
N GLY A 149 5.76 -29.91 -24.53
CA GLY A 149 4.51 -29.56 -25.20
C GLY A 149 3.89 -28.24 -24.77
N TYR A 150 2.62 -28.07 -25.14
CA TYR A 150 1.85 -26.85 -24.94
C TYR A 150 0.38 -27.12 -24.64
N GLY A 151 -0.33 -26.13 -24.07
CA GLY A 151 -1.78 -26.17 -23.94
C GLY A 151 -2.35 -25.01 -23.13
N ILE A 152 -3.66 -25.01 -22.95
CA ILE A 152 -4.41 -24.01 -22.16
C ILE A 152 -5.33 -24.78 -21.21
N ALA A 153 -4.95 -24.82 -19.93
CA ALA A 153 -5.75 -25.32 -18.84
C ALA A 153 -6.75 -24.25 -18.34
N VAL A 154 -7.68 -24.64 -17.46
CA VAL A 154 -8.68 -23.79 -16.80
C VAL A 154 -8.85 -24.25 -15.36
N SER A 155 -8.82 -23.32 -14.41
CA SER A 155 -9.01 -23.66 -12.98
C SER A 155 -10.44 -24.12 -12.68
N ALA A 156 -10.60 -25.14 -11.85
CA ALA A 156 -11.90 -25.77 -11.55
C ALA A 156 -12.99 -24.79 -11.07
N ALA A 157 -12.67 -23.96 -10.07
CA ALA A 157 -13.64 -23.09 -9.40
C ALA A 157 -13.63 -21.64 -9.92
N GLY A 158 -12.43 -21.09 -10.16
CA GLY A 158 -12.28 -19.69 -10.61
C GLY A 158 -12.44 -19.50 -12.12
N LEU A 159 -12.44 -20.59 -12.90
CA LEU A 159 -12.56 -20.56 -14.36
C LEU A 159 -11.54 -19.65 -15.07
N HIS A 160 -10.35 -19.49 -14.48
CA HIS A 160 -9.24 -18.75 -15.08
C HIS A 160 -8.45 -19.64 -16.03
N PRO A 161 -8.26 -19.24 -17.30
CA PRO A 161 -7.35 -19.92 -18.21
C PRO A 161 -5.91 -19.94 -17.70
N TRP A 162 -5.15 -20.93 -18.13
CA TRP A 162 -3.81 -21.19 -17.64
C TRP A 162 -2.96 -21.86 -18.74
N PRO A 163 -2.16 -21.10 -19.48
CA PRO A 163 -1.29 -21.67 -20.50
C PRO A 163 -0.19 -22.53 -19.88
N HIS A 164 0.23 -23.55 -20.61
CA HIS A 164 1.34 -24.41 -20.23
C HIS A 164 2.33 -24.51 -21.38
N LEU A 165 3.62 -24.37 -21.09
CA LEU A 165 4.73 -24.64 -21.99
C LEU A 165 5.81 -25.48 -21.30
N GLY A 166 6.22 -26.57 -21.95
CA GLY A 166 7.45 -27.30 -21.62
C GLY A 166 8.57 -26.89 -22.57
N LEU A 167 9.61 -26.25 -22.04
CA LEU A 167 10.71 -25.65 -22.82
C LEU A 167 12.02 -26.42 -22.68
N GLU A 168 12.82 -26.40 -23.75
CA GLU A 168 14.22 -26.82 -23.75
C GLU A 168 15.15 -25.61 -23.50
N ARG A 169 16.02 -25.69 -22.48
CA ARG A 169 16.98 -24.64 -22.08
C ARG A 169 18.35 -25.23 -21.78
N GLY A 170 19.30 -25.12 -22.71
CA GLY A 170 20.70 -25.51 -22.48
C GLY A 170 20.88 -26.93 -21.93
N GLY A 171 20.06 -27.89 -22.38
CA GLY A 171 20.07 -29.28 -21.91
C GLY A 171 19.15 -29.59 -20.71
N GLN A 172 18.47 -28.60 -20.13
CA GLN A 172 17.47 -28.78 -19.05
C GLN A 172 16.04 -28.47 -19.52
N SER A 173 15.04 -29.04 -18.85
CA SER A 173 13.61 -28.76 -19.12
C SER A 173 13.02 -27.77 -18.12
N ALA A 174 12.27 -26.76 -18.59
CA ALA A 174 11.57 -25.79 -17.73
C ALA A 174 10.07 -25.76 -18.02
N ASN A 175 9.25 -25.54 -16.98
CA ASN A 175 7.81 -25.36 -17.08
C ASN A 175 7.47 -23.87 -16.96
N VAL A 176 6.69 -23.33 -17.89
CA VAL A 176 6.19 -21.94 -17.86
C VAL A 176 4.67 -21.96 -17.91
N ASN A 177 4.03 -21.42 -16.87
CA ASN A 177 2.58 -21.54 -16.71
C ASN A 177 1.95 -20.34 -15.96
N PRO A 178 1.78 -19.17 -16.60
CA PRO A 178 1.09 -18.03 -15.98
C PRO A 178 -0.42 -18.24 -15.89
N ARG A 179 -1.05 -18.05 -14.73
CA ARG A 179 -2.52 -18.02 -14.68
C ARG A 179 -3.06 -16.71 -15.21
N PHE A 180 -4.17 -16.78 -15.94
CA PHE A 180 -4.90 -15.60 -16.32
C PHE A 180 -5.53 -14.91 -15.10
N ARG A 181 -5.73 -13.60 -15.17
CA ARG A 181 -6.41 -12.78 -14.15
C ARG A 181 -7.92 -12.82 -14.32
N HIS A 182 -8.41 -12.83 -15.55
CA HIS A 182 -9.84 -12.85 -15.85
C HIS A 182 -10.35 -14.29 -16.00
N SER A 183 -11.63 -14.51 -15.70
CA SER A 183 -12.30 -15.81 -15.86
C SER A 183 -13.01 -15.87 -17.22
N ILE A 184 -13.31 -17.08 -17.67
CA ILE A 184 -14.19 -17.33 -18.84
C ILE A 184 -15.61 -17.74 -18.41
N ALA A 185 -16.02 -17.30 -17.21
CA ALA A 185 -17.36 -17.53 -16.69
C ALA A 185 -18.38 -16.61 -17.40
N ASP A 186 -19.65 -16.99 -17.37
CA ASP A 186 -20.82 -16.16 -17.73
C ASP A 186 -20.98 -15.78 -19.22
N ALA A 187 -19.90 -15.56 -19.98
CA ALA A 187 -19.92 -15.18 -21.40
C ALA A 187 -18.78 -15.79 -22.21
N PHE A 188 -18.96 -15.89 -23.55
CA PHE A 188 -17.89 -16.31 -24.46
C PHE A 188 -16.74 -15.30 -24.46
N SER A 189 -15.51 -15.81 -24.41
CA SER A 189 -14.29 -15.02 -24.48
C SER A 189 -13.32 -15.57 -25.52
N ILE A 190 -12.53 -14.69 -26.11
CA ILE A 190 -11.35 -15.03 -26.92
C ILE A 190 -10.19 -15.23 -25.95
N VAL A 191 -9.76 -16.48 -25.77
CA VAL A 191 -8.55 -16.85 -25.02
C VAL A 191 -7.41 -17.01 -26.02
N GLU A 192 -6.37 -16.19 -25.87
CA GLU A 192 -5.23 -16.17 -26.78
C GLU A 192 -3.91 -16.38 -26.06
N ILE A 193 -3.00 -17.13 -26.68
CA ILE A 193 -1.59 -17.21 -26.27
C ILE A 193 -0.67 -17.03 -27.47
N CYS A 194 0.47 -16.38 -27.26
CA CYS A 194 1.52 -16.19 -28.26
C CYS A 194 2.89 -16.43 -27.61
N PHE A 195 3.67 -17.36 -28.15
CA PHE A 195 5.02 -17.68 -27.69
C PHE A 195 6.03 -17.45 -28.82
N ASP A 196 6.96 -16.50 -28.62
CA ASP A 196 7.93 -16.06 -29.64
C ASP A 196 9.34 -16.66 -29.47
N GLY A 197 9.57 -17.46 -28.43
CA GLY A 197 10.88 -18.03 -28.07
C GLY A 197 11.66 -17.23 -27.02
N GLN A 198 11.18 -16.03 -26.67
CA GLN A 198 11.71 -15.19 -25.59
C GLN A 198 10.70 -14.96 -24.48
N GLN A 199 9.41 -14.92 -24.80
CA GLN A 199 8.33 -14.68 -23.86
C GLN A 199 7.03 -15.38 -24.31
N LEU A 200 6.22 -15.73 -23.32
CA LEU A 200 4.83 -16.17 -23.50
C LEU A 200 3.91 -15.03 -23.11
N ILE A 201 3.06 -14.62 -24.05
CA ILE A 201 2.06 -13.58 -23.87
C ILE A 201 0.67 -14.22 -23.93
N ALA A 202 -0.17 -13.89 -22.97
CA ALA A 202 -1.54 -14.35 -22.86
C ALA A 202 -2.49 -13.14 -22.97
N PHE A 203 -3.55 -13.27 -23.76
CA PHE A 203 -4.57 -12.24 -23.94
C PHE A 203 -5.97 -12.80 -23.73
N GLN A 204 -6.87 -11.97 -23.21
CA GLN A 204 -8.30 -12.26 -23.17
C GLN A 204 -9.08 -11.09 -23.77
N ASN A 205 -9.93 -11.38 -24.76
CA ASN A 205 -10.76 -10.38 -25.46
C ASN A 205 -9.96 -9.17 -25.99
N GLY A 206 -8.70 -9.39 -26.39
CA GLY A 206 -7.81 -8.35 -26.91
C GLY A 206 -6.87 -7.71 -25.88
N SER A 207 -7.19 -7.75 -24.59
CA SER A 207 -6.32 -7.23 -23.53
C SER A 207 -5.21 -8.21 -23.21
N VAL A 208 -3.98 -7.73 -23.01
CA VAL A 208 -2.92 -8.55 -22.40
C VAL A 208 -3.36 -8.89 -20.98
N ASP A 209 -3.48 -10.18 -20.71
CA ASP A 209 -3.87 -10.68 -19.40
C ASP A 209 -2.63 -11.04 -18.56
N SER A 210 -1.63 -11.67 -19.18
CA SER A 210 -0.32 -11.92 -18.55
C SER A 210 0.83 -12.04 -19.54
N ILE A 211 2.05 -11.72 -19.09
CA ILE A 211 3.30 -11.94 -19.82
C ILE A 211 4.31 -12.66 -18.93
N ARG A 212 5.03 -13.62 -19.50
CA ARG A 212 6.11 -14.35 -18.83
C ARG A 212 7.36 -14.41 -19.69
N PRO A 213 8.50 -13.87 -19.22
CA PRO A 213 9.80 -14.14 -19.81
C PRO A 213 10.09 -15.64 -19.83
N ALA A 214 10.42 -16.16 -21.01
CA ALA A 214 10.52 -17.58 -21.27
C ALA A 214 11.44 -17.84 -22.47
N ALA A 215 12.76 -17.82 -22.26
CA ALA A 215 13.72 -18.15 -23.30
C ALA A 215 13.72 -19.67 -23.61
N GLY A 216 13.75 -20.04 -24.88
CA GLY A 216 13.90 -21.42 -25.37
C GLY A 216 12.93 -21.78 -26.48
N GLU A 217 12.88 -23.07 -26.82
CA GLU A 217 11.90 -23.64 -27.75
C GLU A 217 10.97 -24.62 -27.02
N ILE A 218 9.76 -24.77 -27.54
CA ILE A 218 8.82 -25.79 -27.03
C ILE A 218 9.40 -27.17 -27.34
N ARG A 219 9.50 -28.00 -26.31
CA ARG A 219 10.02 -29.36 -26.41
C ARG A 219 8.95 -30.29 -27.03
N PRO A 220 9.27 -31.05 -28.09
CA PRO A 220 8.32 -31.97 -28.73
C PRO A 220 7.91 -33.12 -27.81
N ASN A 221 6.79 -33.77 -28.12
CA ASN A 221 6.32 -34.97 -27.41
C ASN A 221 5.46 -35.86 -28.32
N ASP A 222 5.19 -37.09 -27.90
CA ASP A 222 4.45 -38.09 -28.68
C ASP A 222 2.94 -38.12 -28.37
N ARG A 223 2.44 -37.16 -27.58
CA ARG A 223 1.03 -37.12 -27.15
C ARG A 223 0.16 -36.66 -28.32
N ALA A 224 -1.14 -36.98 -28.28
CA ALA A 224 -2.10 -36.34 -29.17
C ALA A 224 -2.43 -34.93 -28.65
N LEU A 225 -2.82 -34.02 -29.56
CA LEU A 225 -3.48 -32.79 -29.13
C LEU A 225 -4.94 -33.13 -28.80
N LEU A 226 -5.35 -32.86 -27.56
CA LEU A 226 -6.71 -33.06 -27.11
C LEU A 226 -7.44 -31.71 -27.06
N ILE A 227 -8.71 -31.70 -27.46
CA ILE A 227 -9.65 -30.60 -27.29
C ILE A 227 -10.63 -31.00 -26.19
N GLY A 228 -10.78 -30.16 -25.17
CA GLY A 228 -11.62 -30.44 -24.01
C GLY A 228 -11.03 -31.42 -22.98
N ALA A 229 -9.74 -31.74 -23.05
CA ALA A 229 -9.05 -32.58 -22.05
C ALA A 229 -7.53 -32.34 -22.02
N GLY A 230 -6.89 -32.72 -20.92
CA GLY A 230 -5.44 -32.69 -20.77
C GLY A 230 -4.82 -34.09 -20.92
N PRO A 231 -3.76 -34.29 -21.72
CA PRO A 231 -3.09 -35.58 -21.84
C PRO A 231 -2.09 -35.85 -20.69
N GLN A 232 -2.28 -35.26 -19.50
CA GLN A 232 -1.30 -35.28 -18.40
C GLN A 232 -0.85 -36.70 -18.04
N THR A 233 -1.75 -37.67 -18.19
CA THR A 233 -1.48 -39.12 -18.14
C THR A 233 -2.18 -39.83 -19.31
N ALA A 234 -1.80 -41.09 -19.58
CA ALA A 234 -2.58 -41.99 -20.46
C ALA A 234 -3.27 -43.02 -19.56
N PRO A 235 -4.62 -43.08 -19.51
CA PRO A 235 -5.60 -42.39 -20.36
C PRO A 235 -5.78 -40.88 -20.02
N PRO A 236 -6.42 -40.07 -20.91
CA PRO A 236 -6.66 -38.64 -20.66
C PRO A 236 -7.33 -38.36 -19.32
N CYS A 237 -7.07 -37.19 -18.77
CA CYS A 237 -7.66 -36.72 -17.52
C CYS A 237 -8.00 -35.23 -17.60
N GLU A 238 -8.63 -34.67 -16.56
CA GLU A 238 -8.95 -33.23 -16.48
C GLU A 238 -9.77 -32.71 -17.66
N TYR A 239 -11.02 -33.19 -17.73
CA TYR A 239 -11.96 -32.91 -18.83
C TYR A 239 -12.65 -31.56 -18.65
N PHE A 240 -12.91 -30.87 -19.76
CA PHE A 240 -13.55 -29.57 -19.76
C PHE A 240 -15.05 -29.65 -19.50
N GLN A 241 -15.52 -28.73 -18.68
CA GLN A 241 -16.93 -28.44 -18.45
C GLN A 241 -17.22 -27.05 -19.04
N GLY A 242 -17.92 -27.00 -20.17
CA GLY A 242 -18.21 -25.75 -20.86
C GLY A 242 -18.36 -25.90 -22.35
N GLU A 243 -18.20 -24.79 -23.08
CA GLU A 243 -18.44 -24.70 -24.51
C GLU A 243 -17.28 -24.05 -25.26
N ILE A 244 -16.95 -24.60 -26.43
CA ILE A 244 -15.93 -24.10 -27.35
C ILE A 244 -16.57 -23.84 -28.72
N ALA A 245 -16.46 -22.61 -29.23
CA ALA A 245 -17.06 -22.20 -30.50
C ALA A 245 -16.06 -22.24 -31.67
N GLU A 246 -14.79 -21.90 -31.42
CA GLU A 246 -13.73 -21.92 -32.44
C GLU A 246 -12.35 -22.16 -31.82
N VAL A 247 -11.49 -22.89 -32.52
CA VAL A 247 -10.07 -23.10 -32.18
C VAL A 247 -9.21 -22.80 -33.39
N LEU A 248 -8.23 -21.91 -33.24
CA LEU A 248 -7.20 -21.60 -34.23
C LEU A 248 -5.82 -21.85 -33.62
N LEU A 249 -4.96 -22.59 -34.31
CA LEU A 249 -3.58 -22.84 -33.89
C LEU A 249 -2.61 -22.54 -35.02
N TYR A 250 -1.62 -21.70 -34.74
CA TYR A 250 -0.53 -21.33 -35.64
C TYR A 250 0.79 -21.93 -35.15
N ASP A 251 1.64 -22.38 -36.08
CA ASP A 251 2.99 -22.91 -35.83
C ASP A 251 4.07 -21.83 -35.64
N ARG A 252 3.64 -20.57 -35.55
CA ARG A 252 4.49 -19.39 -35.42
C ARG A 252 3.89 -18.38 -34.45
N ALA A 253 4.76 -17.51 -33.94
CA ALA A 253 4.32 -16.27 -33.29
C ALA A 253 3.80 -15.31 -34.37
N LEU A 254 2.52 -14.98 -34.33
CA LEU A 254 1.93 -13.90 -35.12
C LEU A 254 2.41 -12.56 -34.56
N ASP A 255 2.59 -11.54 -35.39
CA ASP A 255 2.90 -10.18 -34.92
C ASP A 255 1.66 -9.44 -34.37
N VAL A 256 1.85 -8.23 -33.85
CA VAL A 256 0.76 -7.43 -33.25
C VAL A 256 -0.38 -7.16 -34.24
N ARG A 257 -0.06 -6.83 -35.49
CA ARG A 257 -1.05 -6.49 -36.52
C ARG A 257 -1.84 -7.74 -36.91
N GLN A 258 -1.15 -8.85 -37.14
CA GLN A 258 -1.75 -10.12 -37.52
C GLN A 258 -2.70 -10.64 -36.43
N ARG A 259 -2.28 -10.57 -35.15
CA ARG A 259 -3.15 -10.95 -34.02
C ARG A 259 -4.36 -10.04 -33.91
N GLY A 260 -4.20 -8.73 -34.11
CA GLY A 260 -5.30 -7.77 -34.16
C GLY A 260 -6.35 -8.14 -35.21
N GLN A 261 -5.92 -8.50 -36.42
CA GLN A 261 -6.82 -8.91 -37.50
C GLN A 261 -7.60 -10.19 -37.16
N VAL A 262 -6.95 -11.19 -36.56
CA VAL A 262 -7.62 -12.43 -36.13
C VAL A 262 -8.60 -12.16 -34.99
N ARG A 263 -8.27 -11.28 -34.03
CA ARG A 263 -9.18 -10.89 -32.95
C ARG A 263 -10.43 -10.20 -33.46
N GLU A 264 -10.29 -9.24 -34.37
CA GLU A 264 -11.44 -8.55 -34.97
C GLU A 264 -12.35 -9.51 -35.71
N TYR A 265 -11.76 -10.47 -36.44
CA TYR A 265 -12.49 -11.55 -37.09
C TYR A 265 -13.33 -12.37 -36.08
N LEU A 266 -12.71 -12.85 -35.00
CA LEU A 266 -13.41 -13.63 -33.96
C LEU A 266 -14.47 -12.79 -33.22
N ALA A 267 -14.13 -11.55 -32.86
CA ALA A 267 -15.00 -10.64 -32.11
C ALA A 267 -16.30 -10.34 -32.87
N ARG A 268 -16.20 -10.01 -34.16
CA ARG A 268 -17.37 -9.78 -35.01
C ARG A 268 -18.22 -11.04 -35.16
N ARG A 269 -17.57 -12.19 -35.31
CA ARG A 269 -18.24 -13.48 -35.54
C ARG A 269 -19.04 -13.95 -34.32
N TYR A 270 -18.54 -13.71 -33.12
CA TYR A 270 -19.13 -14.19 -31.86
C TYR A 270 -19.74 -13.08 -30.99
N ALA A 271 -19.90 -11.87 -31.54
CA ALA A 271 -20.39 -10.70 -30.82
C ALA A 271 -19.64 -10.45 -29.48
N ILE A 272 -18.33 -10.66 -29.48
CA ILE A 272 -17.46 -10.43 -28.32
C ILE A 272 -16.93 -9.00 -28.41
N GLU A 273 -17.13 -8.22 -27.35
CA GLU A 273 -16.55 -6.89 -27.26
C GLU A 273 -15.04 -7.03 -27.04
N LEU A 274 -14.24 -6.50 -27.97
CA LEU A 274 -12.80 -6.38 -27.74
C LEU A 274 -12.57 -5.27 -26.72
N SER A 275 -11.80 -5.57 -25.68
CA SER A 275 -11.22 -4.51 -24.87
C SER A 275 -10.28 -3.69 -25.74
N ASP A 276 -10.48 -2.37 -25.78
CA ASP A 276 -9.59 -1.43 -26.46
C ASP A 276 -8.12 -1.82 -26.19
N ASP A 277 -7.28 -1.89 -27.22
CA ASP A 277 -5.84 -2.23 -27.17
C ASP A 277 -5.08 -1.27 -26.23
N GLN A 278 -5.27 -1.42 -24.91
CA GLN A 278 -4.53 -0.63 -23.94
C GLN A 278 -3.12 -1.21 -23.90
N PRO A 279 -2.09 -0.40 -24.15
CA PRO A 279 -0.72 -0.86 -24.00
C PRO A 279 -0.50 -1.28 -22.55
N VAL A 280 -0.19 -2.56 -22.34
CA VAL A 280 0.04 -3.10 -21.01
C VAL A 280 1.52 -2.97 -20.67
N ASN A 281 1.79 -2.20 -19.62
CA ASN A 281 3.10 -2.08 -19.03
C ASN A 281 3.55 -3.45 -18.49
N VAL A 282 4.58 -4.01 -19.12
CA VAL A 282 5.07 -5.35 -18.79
C VAL A 282 6.12 -5.22 -17.70
N VAL A 283 5.75 -5.55 -16.48
CA VAL A 283 6.62 -5.38 -15.33
C VAL A 283 7.44 -6.65 -15.09
N SER A 284 8.76 -6.50 -15.06
CA SER A 284 9.71 -7.53 -14.66
C SER A 284 10.20 -7.26 -13.23
N ASP A 285 10.09 -8.27 -12.37
CA ASP A 285 10.59 -8.26 -11.00
C ASP A 285 12.10 -8.60 -10.98
N ASN A 286 12.91 -7.69 -10.44
CA ASN A 286 14.37 -7.83 -10.30
C ASN A 286 14.78 -8.00 -8.82
N GLY A 287 13.91 -8.58 -7.99
CA GLY A 287 14.14 -8.70 -6.56
C GLY A 287 14.12 -7.33 -5.87
N TYR A 288 15.11 -7.03 -5.04
CA TYR A 288 15.17 -5.73 -4.35
C TYR A 288 15.71 -4.58 -5.20
N LEU A 289 16.10 -4.84 -6.45
CA LEU A 289 16.49 -3.81 -7.42
C LEU A 289 15.26 -3.14 -8.07
N PRO A 290 15.44 -2.02 -8.79
CA PRO A 290 14.34 -1.38 -9.50
C PRO A 290 13.66 -2.33 -10.48
N ILE A 291 12.33 -2.25 -10.56
CA ILE A 291 11.57 -3.00 -11.58
C ILE A 291 11.92 -2.49 -12.99
N THR A 292 11.84 -3.39 -13.97
CA THR A 292 11.96 -3.01 -15.38
C THR A 292 10.59 -3.05 -16.04
N VAL A 293 10.29 -2.07 -16.89
CA VAL A 293 9.03 -2.01 -17.63
C VAL A 293 9.31 -1.99 -19.12
N THR A 294 8.86 -3.02 -19.83
CA THR A 294 8.85 -3.03 -21.29
C THR A 294 7.57 -2.40 -21.83
N ASN A 295 7.71 -1.62 -22.91
CA ASN A 295 6.65 -0.82 -23.54
C ASN A 295 5.89 0.12 -22.59
N PRO A 296 6.60 1.00 -21.87
CA PRO A 296 5.99 1.96 -20.95
C PRO A 296 4.98 2.85 -21.71
N ALA A 297 3.74 2.87 -21.25
CA ALA A 297 2.66 3.61 -21.88
C ALA A 297 1.65 4.15 -20.87
N THR A 298 0.95 5.21 -21.28
CA THR A 298 -0.16 5.81 -20.53
C THR A 298 -1.49 5.44 -21.20
N PRO A 299 -2.46 4.88 -20.47
CA PRO A 299 -3.76 4.52 -21.02
C PRO A 299 -4.51 5.73 -21.59
N GLN A 300 -5.30 5.51 -22.65
CA GLN A 300 -6.10 6.58 -23.24
C GLN A 300 -7.17 7.08 -22.26
N THR A 301 -7.29 8.40 -22.10
CA THR A 301 -8.40 9.03 -21.37
C THR A 301 -9.63 9.03 -22.26
N ARG A 302 -10.65 8.24 -21.91
CA ARG A 302 -11.91 8.11 -22.67
C ARG A 302 -13.11 8.57 -21.85
N MET A 303 -14.09 9.15 -22.54
CA MET A 303 -15.42 9.44 -21.98
C MET A 303 -16.34 8.27 -22.26
N LEU A 304 -17.17 7.88 -21.28
CA LEU A 304 -18.21 6.89 -21.49
C LEU A 304 -19.37 7.51 -22.26
N THR A 305 -19.93 6.74 -23.19
CA THR A 305 -21.24 7.08 -23.79
C THR A 305 -22.33 7.04 -22.70
N PRO A 306 -23.48 7.70 -22.91
CA PRO A 306 -24.59 7.64 -21.96
C PRO A 306 -25.01 6.21 -21.59
N ALA A 307 -25.07 5.30 -22.57
CA ALA A 307 -25.40 3.89 -22.33
C ALA A 307 -24.33 3.16 -21.50
N GLN A 308 -23.04 3.40 -21.77
CA GLN A 308 -21.96 2.82 -20.98
C GLN A 308 -21.92 3.37 -19.55
N ALA A 309 -22.24 4.65 -19.37
CA ALA A 309 -22.32 5.28 -18.05
C ALA A 309 -23.48 4.72 -17.23
N GLU A 310 -24.67 4.57 -17.83
CA GLU A 310 -25.82 3.94 -17.18
C GLU A 310 -25.50 2.49 -16.81
N ALA A 311 -24.93 1.71 -17.74
CA ALA A 311 -24.51 0.34 -17.46
C ALA A 311 -23.48 0.26 -16.32
N ALA A 312 -22.61 1.25 -16.16
CA ALA A 312 -21.68 1.31 -15.04
C ALA A 312 -22.38 1.55 -13.70
N LEU A 313 -23.39 2.43 -13.67
CA LEU A 313 -24.21 2.65 -12.49
C LEU A 313 -25.03 1.40 -12.12
N GLU A 314 -25.69 0.78 -13.10
CA GLU A 314 -26.50 -0.41 -12.85
C GLU A 314 -25.66 -1.58 -12.33
N ARG A 315 -24.46 -1.80 -12.89
CA ARG A 315 -23.51 -2.80 -12.37
C ARG A 315 -23.11 -2.52 -10.93
N ASP A 316 -22.80 -1.26 -10.60
CA ASP A 316 -22.42 -0.88 -9.23
C ASP A 316 -23.59 -1.07 -8.25
N TRP A 317 -24.79 -0.65 -8.62
CA TRP A 317 -25.98 -0.83 -7.78
C TRP A 317 -26.32 -2.30 -7.58
N LEU A 318 -26.25 -3.14 -8.62
CA LEU A 318 -26.44 -4.58 -8.47
C LEU A 318 -25.34 -5.21 -7.61
N PHE A 319 -24.09 -4.76 -7.72
CA PHE A 319 -23.03 -5.16 -6.80
C PHE A 319 -23.37 -4.80 -5.34
N GLN A 320 -23.90 -3.60 -5.10
CA GLN A 320 -24.36 -3.17 -3.78
C GLN A 320 -25.54 -4.00 -3.25
N ALA A 321 -26.35 -4.60 -4.12
CA ALA A 321 -27.42 -5.54 -3.78
C ALA A 321 -26.94 -6.98 -3.57
N GLY A 322 -25.67 -7.31 -3.83
CA GLY A 322 -25.14 -8.68 -3.74
C GLY A 322 -25.20 -9.49 -5.04
N GLY A 323 -25.33 -8.82 -6.19
CA GLY A 323 -25.34 -9.40 -7.53
C GLY A 323 -26.73 -9.54 -8.15
N SER A 324 -27.79 -9.55 -7.32
CA SER A 324 -29.18 -9.56 -7.77
C SER A 324 -30.08 -8.77 -6.82
N ALA A 325 -31.15 -8.17 -7.34
CA ALA A 325 -32.11 -7.43 -6.53
C ALA A 325 -33.20 -8.35 -5.96
N SER A 326 -33.65 -8.06 -4.74
CA SER A 326 -34.84 -8.67 -4.12
C SER A 326 -35.85 -7.57 -3.72
N PRO A 327 -37.15 -7.91 -3.55
CA PRO A 327 -38.13 -6.95 -3.05
C PRO A 327 -37.75 -6.36 -1.69
N GLU A 328 -37.23 -7.19 -0.77
CA GLU A 328 -36.77 -6.76 0.56
C GLU A 328 -35.62 -5.76 0.44
N ARG A 329 -34.66 -6.03 -0.45
CA ARG A 329 -33.54 -5.11 -0.68
C ARG A 329 -34.02 -3.79 -1.27
N ALA A 330 -34.95 -3.81 -2.23
CA ALA A 330 -35.51 -2.60 -2.81
C ALA A 330 -36.27 -1.76 -1.76
N LEU A 331 -37.07 -2.42 -0.90
CA LEU A 331 -37.75 -1.75 0.23
C LEU A 331 -36.76 -1.16 1.24
N ALA A 332 -35.65 -1.84 1.52
CA ALA A 332 -34.59 -1.30 2.39
C ALA A 332 -33.94 -0.04 1.78
N GLU A 333 -33.65 -0.05 0.46
CA GLU A 333 -33.12 1.14 -0.24
C GLU A 333 -34.09 2.32 -0.19
N ILE A 334 -35.40 2.09 -0.32
CA ILE A 334 -36.42 3.13 -0.13
C ILE A 334 -36.32 3.72 1.28
N GLY A 335 -36.21 2.87 2.30
CA GLY A 335 -36.03 3.30 3.69
C GLY A 335 -34.81 4.20 3.88
N TRP A 336 -33.65 3.78 3.36
CA TRP A 336 -32.41 4.55 3.42
C TRP A 336 -32.46 5.83 2.58
N ALA A 337 -33.10 5.82 1.40
CA ALA A 337 -33.30 7.01 0.58
C ALA A 337 -34.15 8.07 1.31
N ARG A 338 -35.20 7.65 2.02
CA ARG A 338 -36.00 8.56 2.86
C ARG A 338 -35.21 9.10 4.06
N GLN A 339 -34.36 8.29 4.68
CA GLN A 339 -33.47 8.75 5.75
C GLN A 339 -32.50 9.82 5.23
N LEU A 340 -31.88 9.57 4.08
CA LEU A 340 -31.02 10.53 3.40
C LEU A 340 -31.77 11.82 3.06
N ALA A 341 -32.97 11.73 2.46
CA ALA A 341 -33.77 12.91 2.12
C ALA A 341 -34.08 13.78 3.34
N ARG A 342 -34.55 13.16 4.44
CA ARG A 342 -34.81 13.87 5.70
C ARG A 342 -33.57 14.54 6.28
N ARG A 343 -32.41 13.91 6.14
CA ARG A 343 -31.13 14.48 6.57
C ARG A 343 -30.81 15.73 5.74
N LEU A 344 -30.84 15.63 4.42
CA LEU A 344 -30.50 16.73 3.52
C LEU A 344 -31.45 17.93 3.69
N GLU A 345 -32.75 17.69 3.87
CA GLU A 345 -33.74 18.75 4.14
C GLU A 345 -33.47 19.53 5.44
N ARG A 346 -32.84 18.89 6.43
CA ARG A 346 -32.49 19.52 7.72
C ARG A 346 -31.16 20.25 7.69
N MET A 347 -30.35 20.05 6.64
CA MET A 347 -29.08 20.76 6.51
C MET A 347 -29.32 22.25 6.27
N PRO A 348 -28.41 23.14 6.70
CA PRO A 348 -28.43 24.54 6.30
C PRO A 348 -28.45 24.66 4.76
N GLY A 349 -29.47 25.32 4.21
CA GLY A 349 -29.66 25.41 2.75
C GLY A 349 -30.15 24.11 2.08
N GLY A 350 -30.79 23.22 2.84
CA GLY A 350 -31.31 21.95 2.35
C GLY A 350 -32.30 22.06 1.18
N PRO A 351 -32.27 21.13 0.21
CA PRO A 351 -33.19 21.12 -0.93
C PRO A 351 -34.61 20.72 -0.50
N SER A 352 -35.62 21.11 -1.27
CA SER A 352 -36.93 20.44 -1.21
C SER A 352 -36.85 19.08 -1.93
N LEU A 353 -37.29 18.01 -1.26
CA LEU A 353 -37.26 16.63 -1.78
C LEU A 353 -38.66 15.99 -1.78
N VAL A 354 -39.70 16.82 -1.90
CA VAL A 354 -41.11 16.36 -1.90
C VAL A 354 -41.39 15.42 -3.06
N ASP A 355 -40.90 15.76 -4.26
CA ASP A 355 -41.14 14.97 -5.47
C ASP A 355 -40.43 13.61 -5.41
N GLU A 356 -39.16 13.58 -4.99
CA GLU A 356 -38.44 12.32 -4.82
C GLU A 356 -39.08 11.41 -3.77
N ARG A 357 -39.63 11.98 -2.69
CA ARG A 357 -40.39 11.18 -1.70
C ARG A 357 -41.67 10.60 -2.29
N ALA A 358 -42.42 11.40 -3.05
CA ALA A 358 -43.63 10.91 -3.71
C ALA A 358 -43.30 9.78 -4.71
N GLU A 359 -42.18 9.89 -5.43
CA GLU A 359 -41.71 8.83 -6.32
C GLU A 359 -41.32 7.56 -5.56
N LEU A 360 -40.63 7.69 -4.42
CA LEU A 360 -40.33 6.56 -3.53
C LEU A 360 -41.61 5.90 -2.98
N ASP A 361 -42.64 6.68 -2.65
CA ASP A 361 -43.94 6.17 -2.20
C ASP A 361 -44.63 5.35 -3.31
N ALA A 362 -44.61 5.85 -4.55
CA ALA A 362 -45.16 5.14 -5.70
C ALA A 362 -44.40 3.83 -6.00
N LEU A 363 -43.06 3.84 -5.91
CA LEU A 363 -42.23 2.65 -6.08
C LEU A 363 -42.47 1.62 -4.97
N GLU A 364 -42.64 2.06 -3.72
CA GLU A 364 -42.98 1.17 -2.60
C GLU A 364 -44.35 0.51 -2.81
N GLN A 365 -45.36 1.26 -3.28
CA GLN A 365 -46.68 0.71 -3.59
C GLN A 365 -46.60 -0.38 -4.68
N ARG A 366 -45.81 -0.15 -5.73
CA ARG A 366 -45.57 -1.15 -6.79
C ARG A 366 -44.85 -2.39 -6.28
N LEU A 367 -43.89 -2.24 -5.36
CA LEU A 367 -43.20 -3.38 -4.75
C LEU A 367 -44.10 -4.19 -3.80
N ARG A 368 -45.08 -3.55 -3.17
CA ARG A 368 -46.01 -4.15 -2.21
C ARG A 368 -47.35 -4.61 -2.82
N SER A 369 -47.51 -4.54 -4.14
CA SER A 369 -48.74 -4.99 -4.79
C SER A 369 -49.03 -6.46 -4.49
N ARG A 370 -50.32 -6.83 -4.45
CA ARG A 370 -50.76 -8.21 -4.13
C ARG A 370 -50.30 -9.26 -5.16
N GLU A 371 -49.96 -8.83 -6.36
CA GLU A 371 -49.25 -9.65 -7.35
C GLU A 371 -47.75 -9.52 -7.09
N ALA A 372 -47.09 -10.64 -6.77
CA ALA A 372 -45.64 -10.65 -6.60
C ALA A 372 -44.98 -10.27 -7.94
N PRO A 373 -44.14 -9.21 -7.99
CA PRO A 373 -43.46 -8.84 -9.22
C PRO A 373 -42.55 -9.97 -9.68
N ALA A 374 -42.58 -10.28 -10.97
CA ALA A 374 -41.66 -11.26 -11.56
C ALA A 374 -40.20 -10.83 -11.34
N PRO A 375 -39.23 -11.77 -11.24
CA PRO A 375 -37.83 -11.43 -10.93
C PRO A 375 -37.20 -10.34 -11.83
N PRO A 376 -37.41 -10.32 -13.16
CA PRO A 376 -36.94 -9.22 -14.00
C PRO A 376 -37.53 -7.86 -13.61
N ALA A 377 -38.82 -7.82 -13.23
CA ALA A 377 -39.49 -6.60 -12.80
C ALA A 377 -39.01 -6.11 -11.43
N VAL A 378 -38.57 -7.01 -10.54
CA VAL A 378 -37.92 -6.65 -9.27
C VAL A 378 -36.60 -5.92 -9.53
N GLY A 379 -35.79 -6.41 -10.48
CA GLY A 379 -34.57 -5.75 -10.92
C GLY A 379 -34.82 -4.32 -11.39
N GLU A 380 -35.78 -4.13 -12.30
CA GLU A 380 -36.16 -2.82 -12.82
C GLU A 380 -36.66 -1.85 -11.73
N LEU A 381 -37.50 -2.34 -10.81
CA LEU A 381 -37.99 -1.54 -9.68
C LEU A 381 -36.86 -1.13 -8.74
N TYR A 382 -35.92 -2.05 -8.46
CA TYR A 382 -34.73 -1.75 -7.67
C TYR A 382 -33.87 -0.66 -8.33
N LEU A 383 -33.60 -0.78 -9.63
CA LEU A 383 -32.84 0.21 -10.38
C LEU A 383 -33.56 1.58 -10.39
N ALA A 384 -34.89 1.60 -10.51
CA ALA A 384 -35.68 2.82 -10.38
C ALA A 384 -35.52 3.48 -8.99
N VAL A 385 -35.61 2.71 -7.90
CA VAL A 385 -35.36 3.21 -6.53
C VAL A 385 -33.95 3.81 -6.42
N ARG A 386 -32.94 3.15 -7.00
CA ARG A 386 -31.55 3.62 -6.99
C ARG A 386 -31.35 4.92 -7.77
N ARG A 387 -32.05 5.11 -8.90
CA ARG A 387 -32.07 6.39 -9.62
C ARG A 387 -32.61 7.53 -8.75
N VAL A 388 -33.72 7.30 -8.03
CA VAL A 388 -34.27 8.32 -7.11
C VAL A 388 -33.31 8.61 -5.95
N LYS A 389 -32.75 7.57 -5.33
CA LYS A 389 -31.77 7.73 -4.24
C LYS A 389 -30.52 8.48 -4.69
N ARG A 390 -30.02 8.21 -5.90
CA ARG A 390 -28.92 8.96 -6.51
C ARG A 390 -29.29 10.43 -6.69
N ASN A 391 -30.47 10.73 -7.24
CA ASN A 391 -30.94 12.11 -7.41
C ASN A 391 -30.98 12.86 -6.07
N ILE A 392 -31.48 12.21 -5.01
CA ILE A 392 -31.45 12.75 -3.64
C ILE A 392 -30.00 13.02 -3.20
N ALA A 393 -29.09 12.04 -3.35
CA ALA A 393 -27.70 12.16 -2.91
C ALA A 393 -26.95 13.33 -3.59
N PHE A 394 -27.21 13.58 -4.88
CA PHE A 394 -26.56 14.66 -5.62
C PHE A 394 -27.23 16.04 -5.45
N LYS A 395 -28.39 16.12 -4.78
CA LYS A 395 -28.94 17.38 -4.26
C LYS A 395 -28.35 17.77 -2.90
N ASN A 396 -27.36 17.04 -2.38
CA ASN A 396 -26.72 17.33 -1.09
C ASN A 396 -26.05 18.72 -1.11
N PRO A 397 -26.39 19.64 -0.19
CA PRO A 397 -25.77 20.97 -0.10
C PRO A 397 -24.25 20.96 0.13
N ALA A 398 -23.67 19.86 0.61
CA ALA A 398 -22.22 19.70 0.75
C ALA A 398 -21.49 19.59 -0.62
N LEU A 399 -22.24 19.36 -1.71
CA LEU A 399 -21.75 19.31 -3.09
C LEU A 399 -21.88 20.67 -3.78
N ASP A 400 -21.19 21.68 -3.27
CA ASP A 400 -21.10 23.01 -3.88
C ASP A 400 -20.05 23.11 -5.01
N PHE A 401 -19.67 21.96 -5.59
CA PHE A 401 -18.68 21.82 -6.64
C PHE A 401 -19.18 20.86 -7.72
N SER A 402 -18.76 21.10 -8.96
CA SER A 402 -19.09 20.25 -10.10
C SER A 402 -17.88 19.51 -10.68
N ARG A 403 -16.69 19.78 -10.13
CA ARG A 403 -15.42 19.28 -10.67
C ARG A 403 -14.60 18.61 -9.59
N VAL A 404 -13.93 17.52 -9.92
CA VAL A 404 -13.05 16.77 -9.00
C VAL A 404 -11.73 16.43 -9.68
N LEU A 405 -10.63 16.69 -8.98
CA LEU A 405 -9.27 16.29 -9.34
C LEU A 405 -8.99 14.92 -8.70
N PHE A 406 -8.33 14.00 -9.39
CA PHE A 406 -7.88 12.72 -8.81
C PHE A 406 -6.74 12.11 -9.64
N ILE A 407 -6.11 11.08 -9.10
CA ILE A 407 -5.16 10.24 -9.86
C ILE A 407 -5.79 8.90 -10.20
N ASP A 408 -5.46 8.38 -11.39
CA ASP A 408 -5.73 7.00 -11.79
C ASP A 408 -4.40 6.27 -11.97
N GLN A 409 -4.09 5.35 -11.07
CA GLN A 409 -2.72 4.84 -10.87
C GLN A 409 -2.67 3.30 -10.76
N PRO A 410 -1.78 2.63 -11.50
CA PRO A 410 -1.46 1.23 -11.28
C PRO A 410 -0.91 0.96 -9.87
N TYR A 411 -1.12 -0.25 -9.36
CA TYR A 411 -0.40 -0.70 -8.17
C TYR A 411 1.12 -0.76 -8.43
N PRO A 412 1.95 -0.48 -7.41
CA PRO A 412 3.39 -0.76 -7.47
C PRO A 412 3.65 -2.27 -7.63
N ALA A 413 4.87 -2.63 -8.01
CA ALA A 413 5.27 -4.01 -8.26
C ALA A 413 6.67 -4.34 -7.76
N GLY A 414 6.98 -5.64 -7.73
CA GLY A 414 8.19 -6.20 -7.12
C GLY A 414 7.93 -6.79 -5.73
N PRO A 415 8.97 -7.25 -5.04
CA PRO A 415 8.85 -7.90 -3.73
C PRO A 415 8.38 -6.89 -2.70
N GLU A 416 7.48 -7.33 -1.83
CA GLU A 416 6.90 -6.51 -0.76
C GLU A 416 6.24 -5.20 -1.26
N ALA A 417 5.91 -5.06 -2.55
CA ALA A 417 5.41 -3.80 -3.12
C ALA A 417 4.07 -3.31 -2.54
N ARG A 418 3.34 -4.17 -1.83
CA ARG A 418 2.12 -3.78 -1.08
C ARG A 418 2.39 -3.40 0.37
N HIS A 419 3.57 -3.71 0.89
CA HIS A 419 3.97 -3.41 2.27
C HIS A 419 3.99 -1.89 2.50
N GLU A 420 3.58 -1.45 3.68
CA GLU A 420 3.53 -0.03 4.07
C GLU A 420 4.88 0.71 3.93
N ALA A 421 5.96 -0.06 3.92
CA ALA A 421 7.32 0.44 3.89
C ALA A 421 7.82 0.65 2.44
N VAL A 422 7.25 -0.09 1.47
CA VAL A 422 7.82 -0.26 0.13
C VAL A 422 6.95 0.34 -0.97
N HIS A 423 5.62 0.39 -0.76
CA HIS A 423 4.62 0.71 -1.78
C HIS A 423 4.81 2.06 -2.51
N ARG A 424 5.51 3.00 -1.89
CA ARG A 424 5.74 4.36 -2.43
C ARG A 424 7.17 4.61 -2.90
N LEU A 425 8.06 3.63 -2.80
CA LEU A 425 9.45 3.80 -3.25
C LEU A 425 9.48 3.93 -4.77
N GLY A 426 10.18 4.93 -5.30
CA GLY A 426 10.21 5.22 -6.74
C GLY A 426 10.62 4.02 -7.59
N HIS A 427 11.55 3.22 -7.10
CA HIS A 427 12.03 2.02 -7.79
C HIS A 427 11.03 0.84 -7.83
N ARG A 428 9.84 1.00 -7.24
CA ARG A 428 8.69 0.07 -7.30
C ARG A 428 7.52 0.60 -8.12
N ALA A 429 7.61 1.86 -8.56
CA ALA A 429 6.52 2.55 -9.22
C ALA A 429 6.29 2.00 -10.63
N VAL A 430 5.06 1.56 -10.90
CA VAL A 430 4.63 1.08 -12.22
C VAL A 430 4.05 2.26 -13.01
N PRO A 431 4.55 2.54 -14.23
CA PRO A 431 4.06 3.63 -15.05
C PRO A 431 2.65 3.34 -15.57
N GLY A 432 2.00 4.36 -16.12
CA GLY A 432 0.60 4.30 -16.60
C GLY A 432 -0.34 5.19 -15.79
N GLY A 433 0.19 5.93 -14.82
CA GLY A 433 -0.56 6.87 -14.00
C GLY A 433 -1.06 8.08 -14.79
N ARG A 434 -2.19 8.65 -14.36
CA ARG A 434 -2.81 9.84 -14.96
C ARG A 434 -3.32 10.78 -13.88
N LEU A 435 -3.06 12.07 -14.03
CA LEU A 435 -3.71 13.13 -13.27
C LEU A 435 -4.91 13.66 -14.06
N LEU A 436 -6.11 13.51 -13.49
CA LEU A 436 -7.38 13.71 -14.19
C LEU A 436 -8.26 14.74 -13.48
N VAL A 437 -9.06 15.46 -14.25
CA VAL A 437 -10.18 16.27 -13.77
C VAL A 437 -11.46 15.77 -14.42
N LEU A 438 -12.48 15.51 -13.61
CA LEU A 438 -13.83 15.14 -14.05
C LEU A 438 -14.79 16.31 -13.80
N ASP A 439 -15.54 16.69 -14.84
CA ASP A 439 -16.66 17.63 -14.76
C ASP A 439 -17.99 16.84 -14.72
N GLY A 440 -18.87 17.13 -13.74
CA GLY A 440 -20.24 16.64 -13.66
C GLY A 440 -20.52 15.54 -12.62
N LEU A 441 -19.54 15.13 -11.81
CA LEU A 441 -19.65 14.10 -10.75
C LEU A 441 -20.43 12.82 -11.16
N HIS A 442 -20.22 12.37 -12.40
CA HIS A 442 -20.96 11.26 -13.01
C HIS A 442 -20.00 10.39 -13.83
N PRO A 443 -20.21 9.06 -13.95
CA PRO A 443 -19.33 8.20 -14.76
C PRO A 443 -19.22 8.61 -16.24
N GLY A 444 -20.29 9.20 -16.78
CA GLY A 444 -20.33 9.81 -18.12
C GLY A 444 -19.90 11.28 -18.18
N GLY A 445 -19.36 11.84 -17.08
CA GLY A 445 -18.90 13.22 -17.03
C GLY A 445 -17.69 13.47 -17.94
N ARG A 446 -17.45 14.75 -18.26
CA ARG A 446 -16.31 15.12 -19.12
C ARG A 446 -15.02 14.96 -18.33
N VAL A 447 -14.18 14.03 -18.74
CA VAL A 447 -12.86 13.78 -18.14
C VAL A 447 -11.75 14.33 -19.02
N ARG A 448 -10.77 14.99 -18.41
CA ARG A 448 -9.57 15.50 -19.09
C ARG A 448 -8.30 15.17 -18.31
N LYS A 449 -7.22 14.91 -19.05
CA LYS A 449 -5.88 14.66 -18.53
C LYS A 449 -5.15 16.00 -18.33
N LEU A 450 -4.59 16.23 -17.14
CA LEU A 450 -3.71 17.37 -16.85
C LEU A 450 -2.23 17.02 -17.07
N ALA A 451 -1.83 15.81 -16.67
CA ALA A 451 -0.48 15.32 -16.79
C ALA A 451 -0.47 13.77 -16.77
N PRO A 452 0.57 13.12 -17.32
CA PRO A 452 1.69 13.63 -18.12
C PRO A 452 1.56 13.19 -19.58
N ASP A 453 2.43 13.69 -20.47
CA ASP A 453 2.58 13.15 -21.82
C ASP A 453 3.60 12.01 -21.89
N ARG A 454 4.55 12.00 -20.94
CA ARG A 454 5.49 10.90 -20.74
C ARG A 454 4.88 9.83 -19.82
N PRO A 455 4.99 8.53 -20.13
CA PRO A 455 4.57 7.48 -19.21
C PRO A 455 5.33 7.52 -17.89
N GLY A 456 4.58 7.40 -16.79
CA GLY A 456 5.13 7.43 -15.44
C GLY A 456 4.07 7.17 -14.39
N SER A 457 4.41 7.43 -13.14
CA SER A 457 3.61 7.10 -11.96
C SER A 457 3.33 8.35 -11.14
N PHE A 458 2.16 8.39 -10.50
CA PHE A 458 1.80 9.38 -9.48
C PHE A 458 1.68 8.70 -8.13
N TRP A 459 1.79 9.50 -7.08
CA TRP A 459 1.41 9.05 -5.73
C TRP A 459 0.36 9.97 -5.12
N ARG A 460 0.56 11.29 -5.15
CA ARG A 460 -0.38 12.27 -4.59
C ARG A 460 -0.35 13.61 -5.31
N ALA A 461 -1.45 14.35 -5.20
CA ALA A 461 -1.59 15.75 -5.61
C ALA A 461 -2.32 16.56 -4.53
N ASP A 462 -2.11 17.88 -4.53
CA ASP A 462 -2.84 18.86 -3.72
C ASP A 462 -3.25 20.08 -4.57
N LEU A 463 -4.38 20.69 -4.20
CA LEU A 463 -4.93 21.88 -4.84
C LEU A 463 -4.54 23.14 -4.07
N SER A 464 -4.12 24.17 -4.81
CA SER A 464 -3.94 25.50 -4.23
C SER A 464 -5.25 26.00 -3.62
N PHE A 465 -5.17 26.89 -2.62
CA PHE A 465 -6.36 27.34 -1.89
C PHE A 465 -7.41 28.03 -2.76
N ASP A 466 -6.98 28.67 -3.86
CA ASP A 466 -7.85 29.29 -4.86
C ASP A 466 -8.36 28.31 -5.94
N ALA A 467 -7.97 27.04 -5.85
CA ALA A 467 -8.25 25.99 -6.83
C ALA A 467 -7.93 26.39 -8.27
N ARG A 468 -6.73 26.96 -8.48
CA ARG A 468 -6.18 27.28 -9.80
C ARG A 468 -4.99 26.42 -10.18
N ARG A 469 -4.20 25.97 -9.20
CA ARG A 469 -2.96 25.22 -9.41
C ARG A 469 -3.00 23.89 -8.69
N VAL A 470 -2.26 22.94 -9.23
CA VAL A 470 -2.08 21.59 -8.69
C VAL A 470 -0.60 21.37 -8.46
N VAL A 471 -0.22 21.04 -7.23
CA VAL A 471 1.11 20.47 -6.94
C VAL A 471 0.97 18.95 -6.85
N PHE A 472 1.89 18.19 -7.43
CA PHE A 472 1.82 16.74 -7.44
C PHE A 472 3.21 16.12 -7.51
N CYS A 473 3.32 14.85 -7.11
CA CYS A 473 4.54 14.09 -7.31
C CYS A 473 4.39 13.13 -8.50
N TYR A 474 5.44 13.07 -9.32
CA TYR A 474 5.48 12.26 -10.52
C TYR A 474 6.86 11.64 -10.72
N LYS A 475 6.88 10.38 -11.14
CA LYS A 475 8.09 9.65 -11.55
C LYS A 475 7.93 9.20 -12.99
N ALA A 476 8.76 9.72 -13.88
CA ALA A 476 8.86 9.17 -15.24
C ALA A 476 9.30 7.70 -15.20
N HIS A 477 8.83 6.89 -16.15
CA HIS A 477 9.14 5.45 -16.19
C HIS A 477 10.65 5.14 -16.23
N ASP A 478 11.43 6.03 -16.83
CA ASP A 478 12.88 5.97 -16.98
C ASP A 478 13.64 6.91 -16.03
N GLY A 479 12.92 7.61 -15.14
CA GLY A 479 13.50 8.32 -14.01
C GLY A 479 13.83 7.38 -12.85
N LYS A 480 14.79 7.75 -12.00
CA LYS A 480 15.14 6.98 -10.79
C LYS A 480 14.17 7.21 -9.62
N ALA A 481 13.63 8.42 -9.51
CA ALA A 481 12.88 8.87 -8.34
C ALA A 481 11.65 9.70 -8.69
N PHE A 482 10.75 9.87 -7.71
CA PHE A 482 9.66 10.85 -7.76
C PHE A 482 10.17 12.27 -7.55
N HIS A 483 9.64 13.21 -8.34
CA HIS A 483 9.86 14.64 -8.16
C HIS A 483 8.54 15.38 -8.03
N LEU A 484 8.60 16.58 -7.44
CA LEU A 484 7.47 17.47 -7.35
C LEU A 484 7.32 18.28 -8.64
N TYR A 485 6.08 18.47 -9.07
CA TYR A 485 5.69 19.26 -10.22
C TYR A 485 4.50 20.14 -9.86
N GLU A 486 4.35 21.24 -10.58
CA GLU A 486 3.18 22.12 -10.50
C GLU A 486 2.59 22.33 -11.90
N THR A 487 1.26 22.38 -12.00
CA THR A 487 0.56 22.78 -13.22
C THR A 487 -0.66 23.63 -12.90
N ASP A 488 -1.10 24.43 -13.86
CA ASP A 488 -2.39 25.13 -13.81
C ASP A 488 -3.53 24.17 -14.17
N LEU A 489 -4.66 24.31 -13.49
CA LEU A 489 -5.85 23.49 -13.76
C LEU A 489 -6.36 23.64 -15.19
N ASN A 490 -6.06 24.71 -15.92
CA ASN A 490 -6.46 24.89 -17.31
C ASN A 490 -5.54 24.13 -18.30
N GLY A 491 -4.54 23.38 -17.82
CA GLY A 491 -3.75 22.46 -18.64
C GLY A 491 -2.46 23.05 -19.21
N SER A 492 -1.80 23.95 -18.46
CA SER A 492 -0.44 24.38 -18.81
C SER A 492 0.54 23.21 -18.68
N PRO A 493 1.64 23.16 -19.48
CA PRO A 493 2.67 22.14 -19.30
C PRO A 493 3.18 22.11 -17.84
N PRO A 494 3.28 20.93 -17.20
CA PRO A 494 3.79 20.83 -15.84
C PRO A 494 5.22 21.35 -15.71
N ARG A 495 5.48 22.11 -14.65
CA ARG A 495 6.81 22.59 -14.27
C ARG A 495 7.38 21.74 -13.15
N GLN A 496 8.58 21.20 -13.35
CA GLN A 496 9.30 20.46 -12.31
C GLN A 496 9.84 21.41 -11.24
N LEU A 497 9.72 21.01 -9.97
CA LEU A 497 10.13 21.78 -8.80
C LEU A 497 11.35 21.18 -8.13
N THR A 498 11.46 19.85 -8.06
CA THR A 498 12.58 19.15 -7.43
C THR A 498 13.29 18.24 -8.41
N ASP A 499 14.55 17.89 -8.12
CA ASP A 499 15.43 17.10 -8.99
C ASP A 499 16.26 16.05 -8.22
N GLY A 500 17.26 15.42 -8.83
CA GLY A 500 18.18 14.49 -8.17
C GLY A 500 17.71 13.03 -8.09
N ASP A 501 18.38 12.22 -7.26
CA ASP A 501 18.10 10.78 -7.16
C ASP A 501 17.23 10.42 -5.93
N TYR A 502 16.50 11.40 -5.37
CA TYR A 502 15.70 11.21 -4.16
C TYR A 502 14.21 11.33 -4.47
N ASP A 503 13.41 10.48 -3.84
CA ASP A 503 11.95 10.49 -3.94
C ASP A 503 11.41 11.67 -3.11
N ASP A 504 10.73 12.61 -3.78
CA ASP A 504 9.93 13.66 -3.16
C ASP A 504 8.44 13.41 -3.45
N VAL A 505 7.66 13.18 -2.40
CA VAL A 505 6.25 12.76 -2.51
C VAL A 505 5.36 13.43 -1.46
N ASP A 506 4.05 13.26 -1.60
CA ASP A 506 3.02 13.80 -0.72
C ASP A 506 3.05 15.35 -0.56
N PRO A 507 3.13 16.15 -1.65
CA PRO A 507 3.17 17.60 -1.52
C PRO A 507 1.83 18.18 -1.06
N ILE A 508 1.89 19.23 -0.24
CA ILE A 508 0.78 20.11 0.12
C ILE A 508 1.19 21.58 0.05
N TYR A 509 0.24 22.47 -0.24
CA TYR A 509 0.44 23.91 -0.13
C TYR A 509 0.30 24.38 1.32
N LEU A 510 1.22 25.27 1.75
CA LEU A 510 1.08 26.02 3.00
C LEU A 510 0.48 27.42 2.77
N PRO A 511 -0.19 28.02 3.79
CA PRO A 511 -0.82 29.35 3.69
C PRO A 511 0.10 30.49 3.26
N ASP A 512 1.41 30.35 3.47
CA ASP A 512 2.42 31.36 3.18
C ASP A 512 3.17 31.13 1.86
N GLY A 513 2.76 30.14 1.08
CA GLY A 513 3.30 29.84 -0.25
C GLY A 513 4.44 28.82 -0.28
N HIS A 514 4.92 28.33 0.88
CA HIS A 514 5.82 27.17 0.91
C HIS A 514 5.11 25.92 0.39
N ILE A 515 5.90 24.95 -0.08
CA ILE A 515 5.45 23.57 -0.30
C ILE A 515 6.03 22.69 0.81
N PHE A 516 5.16 21.92 1.44
CA PHE A 516 5.51 20.93 2.45
C PHE A 516 5.32 19.53 1.86
N PHE A 517 6.26 18.62 2.09
CA PHE A 517 6.27 17.29 1.46
C PHE A 517 7.09 16.30 2.29
N THR A 518 7.25 15.08 1.78
CA THR A 518 8.11 14.05 2.36
C THR A 518 9.20 13.66 1.38
N SER A 519 10.42 13.43 1.87
CA SER A 519 11.60 13.24 1.01
C SER A 519 12.54 12.15 1.51
N THR A 520 13.19 11.41 0.60
CA THR A 520 14.29 10.48 0.94
C THR A 520 15.67 11.15 0.97
N ARG A 521 15.76 12.47 0.80
CA ARG A 521 16.99 13.28 0.93
C ARG A 521 17.71 13.12 2.28
N GLY A 522 16.98 12.68 3.31
CA GLY A 522 17.57 12.31 4.60
C GLY A 522 18.60 11.18 4.52
N ASN A 523 18.68 10.45 3.40
CA ASN A 523 19.53 9.26 3.19
C ASN A 523 19.34 8.21 4.29
N THR A 524 18.16 8.19 4.92
CA THR A 524 17.84 7.30 6.03
C THR A 524 17.16 6.03 5.54
N TYR A 525 17.42 4.94 6.25
CA TYR A 525 16.81 3.65 6.01
C TYR A 525 15.98 3.20 7.21
N VAL A 526 14.87 2.52 6.94
CA VAL A 526 14.03 1.93 7.99
C VAL A 526 14.84 0.89 8.78
N ARG A 527 14.66 0.83 10.10
CA ARG A 527 15.41 -0.12 10.95
C ARG A 527 15.06 -1.59 10.68
N CYS A 528 13.82 -1.88 10.29
CA CYS A 528 13.32 -3.22 9.94
C CYS A 528 13.44 -3.57 8.44
N GLY A 529 14.16 -2.78 7.63
CA GLY A 529 14.33 -3.06 6.21
C GLY A 529 15.53 -2.34 5.59
N PRO A 530 16.67 -3.02 5.34
CA PRO A 530 17.88 -2.38 4.82
C PRO A 530 17.74 -1.86 3.37
N TYR A 531 16.77 -2.35 2.61
CA TYR A 531 16.47 -1.89 1.25
C TYR A 531 15.37 -0.81 1.20
N ILE A 532 14.94 -0.31 2.35
CA ILE A 532 13.80 0.60 2.47
C ILE A 532 14.29 1.99 2.84
N TYR A 533 14.05 2.97 1.95
CA TYR A 533 14.35 4.37 2.20
C TYR A 533 13.25 5.02 3.04
N SER A 534 13.62 5.68 4.13
CA SER A 534 12.68 6.46 4.95
C SER A 534 12.39 7.79 4.28
N HIS A 535 11.11 8.14 4.19
CA HIS A 535 10.67 9.48 3.79
C HIS A 535 10.52 10.33 5.05
N VAL A 536 11.15 11.50 5.10
CA VAL A 536 11.06 12.42 6.24
C VAL A 536 10.47 13.75 5.80
N LEU A 537 9.82 14.48 6.70
CA LEU A 537 9.20 15.77 6.36
C LEU A 537 10.24 16.77 5.86
N ALA A 538 9.90 17.44 4.78
CA ALA A 538 10.68 18.48 4.15
C ALA A 538 9.79 19.66 3.74
N ARG A 539 10.39 20.83 3.60
CA ARG A 539 9.74 21.99 2.98
C ARG A 539 10.69 22.69 2.04
N CYS A 540 10.16 23.40 1.06
CA CYS A 540 10.92 24.35 0.25
C CYS A 540 10.32 25.75 0.34
N ASP A 541 11.19 26.75 0.18
CA ASP A 541 10.84 28.15 0.30
C ASP A 541 9.74 28.56 -0.71
N PRO A 542 8.92 29.57 -0.37
CA PRO A 542 8.08 30.21 -1.35
C PRO A 542 8.99 30.94 -2.35
N PRO A 543 8.49 31.19 -3.56
CA PRO A 543 9.24 31.96 -4.54
C PRO A 543 9.33 33.43 -4.09
N ALA A 544 10.43 34.10 -4.44
CA ALA A 544 10.58 35.53 -4.17
C ALA A 544 9.46 36.34 -4.84
N GLY A 545 8.80 37.23 -4.08
CA GLY A 545 7.81 38.18 -4.62
C GLY A 545 6.41 37.61 -4.93
N GLY A 546 6.01 36.48 -4.34
CA GLY A 546 4.63 35.96 -4.42
C GLY A 546 4.28 35.23 -5.73
N GLN A 547 5.27 34.75 -6.47
CA GLN A 547 5.10 33.98 -7.72
C GLN A 547 4.77 32.49 -7.45
N ALA A 548 4.95 31.62 -8.44
CA ALA A 548 4.77 30.17 -8.32
C ALA A 548 6.02 29.49 -7.72
N PRO A 549 5.91 28.50 -6.79
CA PRO A 549 7.03 27.99 -6.01
C PRO A 549 8.19 27.49 -6.87
N ASP A 550 9.41 27.98 -6.70
CA ASP A 550 10.54 27.59 -7.57
C ASP A 550 11.22 26.27 -7.14
N GLY A 551 10.77 25.68 -6.03
CA GLY A 551 11.25 24.39 -5.51
C GLY A 551 12.67 24.45 -4.94
N ARG A 552 13.24 25.65 -4.78
CA ARG A 552 14.58 25.83 -4.24
C ARG A 552 14.59 25.78 -2.71
N ASN A 553 15.79 25.61 -2.15
CA ASN A 553 16.03 25.55 -0.71
C ASN A 553 15.19 24.49 0.01
N VAL A 554 15.45 23.21 -0.28
CA VAL A 554 14.82 22.11 0.44
C VAL A 554 15.45 21.94 1.82
N TYR A 555 14.62 22.01 2.86
CA TYR A 555 14.99 21.81 4.27
C TYR A 555 14.35 20.55 4.83
N LEU A 556 15.12 19.71 5.52
CA LEU A 556 14.66 18.50 6.20
C LEU A 556 14.20 18.82 7.62
N ILE A 557 12.93 19.19 7.77
CA ILE A 557 12.39 19.69 9.04
C ILE A 557 12.09 18.59 10.08
N SER A 558 11.98 17.32 9.67
CA SER A 558 11.82 16.22 10.62
C SER A 558 13.17 15.73 11.14
N GLN A 559 13.23 15.43 12.44
CA GLN A 559 14.37 14.76 13.08
C GLN A 559 14.24 13.22 13.07
N ASN A 560 13.15 12.66 12.51
CA ASN A 560 12.91 11.22 12.50
C ASN A 560 13.92 10.46 11.61
N SER A 561 14.25 9.23 11.98
CA SER A 561 14.97 8.29 11.12
C SER A 561 14.04 7.32 10.39
N GLU A 562 12.87 7.09 10.96
CA GLU A 562 11.80 6.28 10.38
C GLU A 562 10.90 7.17 9.51
N PRO A 563 9.98 6.56 8.74
CA PRO A 563 9.11 7.33 7.87
C PRO A 563 8.13 8.26 8.59
N ASP A 564 7.99 9.47 8.06
CA ASP A 564 6.84 10.34 8.25
C ASP A 564 6.06 10.39 6.91
N PHE A 565 4.76 10.15 6.94
CA PHE A 565 3.94 9.96 5.73
C PHE A 565 2.75 10.93 5.67
N VAL A 566 2.31 11.18 4.43
CA VAL A 566 0.97 11.69 4.08
C VAL A 566 0.54 12.94 4.88
N PRO A 567 1.33 14.03 4.86
CA PRO A 567 0.99 15.26 5.57
C PRO A 567 -0.31 15.90 5.05
N ALA A 568 -1.06 16.56 5.92
CA ALA A 568 -2.22 17.38 5.58
C ALA A 568 -2.27 18.61 6.49
N LEU A 569 -2.89 19.70 6.01
CA LEU A 569 -3.00 20.94 6.77
C LEU A 569 -4.30 20.95 7.58
N LEU A 570 -4.23 21.04 8.91
CA LEU A 570 -5.39 21.13 9.80
C LEU A 570 -6.08 22.50 9.72
N ASN A 571 -7.33 22.55 10.18
CA ASN A 571 -8.13 23.78 10.25
C ASN A 571 -7.51 24.88 11.13
N ASP A 572 -6.65 24.52 12.08
CA ASP A 572 -5.92 25.44 12.97
C ASP A 572 -4.55 25.89 12.42
N GLY A 573 -4.18 25.42 11.23
CA GLY A 573 -2.94 25.76 10.55
C GLY A 573 -1.75 24.83 10.86
N ARG A 574 -1.86 23.88 11.80
CA ARG A 574 -0.81 22.86 11.99
C ARG A 574 -0.81 21.85 10.85
N VAL A 575 0.32 21.21 10.60
CA VAL A 575 0.43 20.07 9.68
C VAL A 575 0.29 18.77 10.47
N ILE A 576 -0.67 17.92 10.10
CA ILE A 576 -0.85 16.56 10.63
C ILE A 576 -0.25 15.53 9.68
N TYR A 577 0.32 14.44 10.20
CA TYR A 577 0.95 13.39 9.40
C TYR A 577 0.99 12.07 10.18
N SER A 578 1.22 10.96 9.47
CA SER A 578 1.49 9.66 10.12
C SER A 578 2.98 9.52 10.39
N ARG A 579 3.37 9.07 11.59
CA ARG A 579 4.76 8.86 11.99
C ARG A 579 4.97 7.45 12.49
N TRP A 580 6.07 6.86 12.05
CA TRP A 580 6.62 5.62 12.59
C TRP A 580 7.45 5.89 13.84
N GLU A 581 7.18 5.14 14.91
CA GLU A 581 7.83 5.32 16.21
C GLU A 581 8.33 4.01 16.80
N TYR A 582 9.59 3.67 16.54
CA TYR A 582 10.22 2.44 17.03
C TYR A 582 11.12 2.66 18.26
N SER A 583 11.22 3.87 18.82
CA SER A 583 12.18 4.14 19.91
C SER A 583 11.82 3.38 21.19
N ASP A 584 12.63 2.35 21.48
CA ASP A 584 12.40 1.37 22.55
C ASP A 584 11.00 0.73 22.50
N LYS A 585 10.39 0.68 21.31
CA LYS A 585 9.09 0.05 21.02
C LYS A 585 9.27 -1.06 20.00
N ASP A 586 8.22 -1.85 19.80
CA ASP A 586 8.22 -2.85 18.74
C ASP A 586 8.20 -2.17 17.36
N GLN A 587 8.60 -2.94 16.34
CA GLN A 587 8.64 -2.48 14.96
C GLN A 587 7.36 -2.75 14.15
N ASN A 588 6.35 -3.37 14.76
CA ASN A 588 5.09 -3.73 14.13
C ASN A 588 3.97 -2.81 14.67
N ARG A 589 3.26 -2.09 13.81
CA ARG A 589 1.98 -1.44 14.19
C ARG A 589 2.20 -0.26 15.17
N VAL A 590 3.17 0.61 14.89
CA VAL A 590 3.43 1.85 15.65
C VAL A 590 3.43 3.07 14.74
N GLN A 591 2.38 3.19 13.94
CA GLN A 591 2.16 4.29 13.01
C GLN A 591 0.99 5.14 13.48
N SER A 592 1.31 6.27 14.09
CA SER A 592 0.37 7.15 14.80
C SER A 592 0.31 8.53 14.18
N LEU A 593 -0.72 9.32 14.52
CA LEU A 593 -0.87 10.67 14.02
C LEU A 593 -0.09 11.66 14.88
N TRP A 594 0.66 12.55 14.23
CA TRP A 594 1.46 13.61 14.84
C TRP A 594 1.16 14.94 14.16
N THR A 595 1.44 16.03 14.87
CA THR A 595 1.32 17.39 14.34
C THR A 595 2.63 18.14 14.48
N THR A 596 2.86 19.10 13.59
CA THR A 596 3.93 20.09 13.66
C THR A 596 3.43 21.44 13.15
N ASN A 597 4.12 22.52 13.49
CA ASN A 597 3.86 23.83 12.88
C ASN A 597 4.30 23.86 11.41
N GLN A 598 3.87 24.89 10.67
CA GLN A 598 4.20 25.09 9.24
C GLN A 598 5.72 25.21 9.00
N ASP A 599 6.48 25.67 10.00
CA ASP A 599 7.95 25.74 9.97
C ASP A 599 8.65 24.47 10.48
N GLY A 600 7.88 23.49 11.01
CA GLY A 600 8.37 22.23 11.58
C GLY A 600 8.62 22.25 13.09
N THR A 601 8.41 23.39 13.76
CA THR A 601 8.52 23.52 15.23
C THR A 601 7.34 22.86 15.97
N ALA A 602 7.45 22.69 17.29
CA ALA A 602 6.35 22.22 18.14
C ALA A 602 5.76 20.85 17.76
N THR A 603 6.61 19.95 17.23
CA THR A 603 6.20 18.59 16.84
C THR A 603 5.64 17.80 18.03
N ALA A 604 4.39 17.34 17.99
CA ALA A 604 3.72 16.63 19.09
C ALA A 604 2.81 15.49 18.57
N ALA A 605 2.64 14.42 19.36
CA ALA A 605 1.68 13.38 19.00
C ALA A 605 0.25 13.94 19.06
N PHE A 606 -0.55 13.56 18.07
CA PHE A 606 -1.95 13.94 17.99
C PHE A 606 -2.84 12.82 18.55
N TRP A 607 -2.66 11.59 18.04
CA TRP A 607 -3.43 10.44 18.48
C TRP A 607 -2.69 9.12 18.17
N GLY A 608 -2.75 8.14 19.08
CA GLY A 608 -2.42 6.73 18.79
C GLY A 608 -1.02 6.26 19.15
N ASN A 609 -0.14 7.10 19.71
CA ASN A 609 1.26 6.73 19.99
C ASN A 609 1.43 5.56 21.00
N GLN A 610 0.36 5.18 21.72
CA GLN A 610 0.31 4.03 22.62
C GLN A 610 -0.83 3.05 22.27
N SER A 611 -1.34 3.10 21.03
CA SER A 611 -2.54 2.36 20.61
C SER A 611 -2.19 1.28 19.59
N VAL A 612 -2.78 0.09 19.75
CA VAL A 612 -2.68 -1.00 18.74
C VAL A 612 -3.74 -0.87 17.65
N TRP A 613 -4.88 -0.25 17.96
CA TRP A 613 -6.00 -0.11 17.02
C TRP A 613 -6.21 1.33 16.56
N PRO A 614 -6.34 1.55 15.24
CA PRO A 614 -5.86 0.65 14.18
C PRO A 614 -4.33 0.58 14.19
N ASP A 615 -3.77 -0.35 13.40
CA ASP A 615 -2.32 -0.55 13.26
C ASP A 615 -1.60 0.64 12.60
N HIS A 616 -2.23 1.24 11.58
CA HIS A 616 -1.69 2.41 10.89
C HIS A 616 -2.78 3.42 10.56
N LEU A 617 -2.69 4.62 11.14
CA LEU A 617 -3.53 5.76 10.77
C LEU A 617 -2.91 6.54 9.61
N ALA A 618 -3.34 6.28 8.38
CA ALA A 618 -2.83 6.93 7.17
C ALA A 618 -3.83 7.96 6.61
N GLU A 619 -3.33 8.85 5.76
CA GLU A 619 -4.10 9.82 4.98
C GLU A 619 -5.04 10.67 5.85
N PRO A 620 -4.52 11.31 6.91
CA PRO A 620 -5.33 12.15 7.76
C PRO A 620 -5.85 13.35 6.97
N MET A 621 -7.13 13.66 7.11
CA MET A 621 -7.79 14.80 6.49
C MET A 621 -8.65 15.52 7.53
N PRO A 622 -8.52 16.86 7.67
CA PRO A 622 -9.35 17.61 8.61
C PRO A 622 -10.80 17.62 8.15
N ILE A 623 -11.73 17.39 9.07
CA ILE A 623 -13.16 17.58 8.78
C ILE A 623 -13.46 19.09 8.78
N PRO A 624 -14.03 19.68 7.71
CA PRO A 624 -14.29 21.11 7.63
C PRO A 624 -15.12 21.62 8.81
N GLY A 625 -14.69 22.74 9.43
CA GLY A 625 -15.41 23.35 10.55
C GLY A 625 -15.29 22.61 11.89
N SER A 626 -14.43 21.58 11.97
CA SER A 626 -14.28 20.71 13.12
C SER A 626 -12.83 20.59 13.59
N ARG A 627 -12.62 20.02 14.78
CA ARG A 627 -11.31 19.58 15.29
C ARG A 627 -11.05 18.09 15.02
N ARG A 628 -12.04 17.38 14.49
CA ARG A 628 -11.98 15.95 14.17
C ARG A 628 -11.22 15.72 12.86
N VAL A 629 -10.57 14.56 12.78
CA VAL A 629 -9.76 14.15 11.62
C VAL A 629 -10.27 12.81 11.11
N MET A 630 -10.62 12.76 9.82
CA MET A 630 -10.92 11.51 9.11
C MET A 630 -9.63 10.91 8.57
N PHE A 631 -9.51 9.59 8.56
CA PHE A 631 -8.29 8.91 8.11
C PHE A 631 -8.60 7.53 7.51
N ALA A 632 -7.65 6.96 6.78
CA ALA A 632 -7.67 5.58 6.33
C ALA A 632 -6.79 4.72 7.24
N ALA A 633 -7.39 3.73 7.91
CA ALA A 633 -6.67 2.67 8.60
C ALA A 633 -6.16 1.67 7.56
N VAL A 634 -4.86 1.48 7.40
CA VAL A 634 -4.27 0.62 6.36
C VAL A 634 -3.46 -0.52 6.97
N GLY A 635 -3.37 -1.66 6.28
CA GLY A 635 -2.59 -2.80 6.76
C GLY A 635 -1.08 -2.60 6.63
N HIS A 636 -0.32 -3.08 7.63
CA HIS A 636 1.14 -3.11 7.60
C HIS A 636 1.73 -3.83 6.37
N HIS A 637 1.25 -5.02 6.04
CA HIS A 637 1.71 -5.83 4.92
C HIS A 637 0.92 -5.58 3.62
N ASP A 638 -0.17 -4.82 3.67
CA ASP A 638 -0.96 -4.42 2.51
C ASP A 638 -1.59 -3.03 2.67
N TRP A 639 -0.86 -2.01 2.23
CA TRP A 639 -1.26 -0.60 2.21
C TRP A 639 -2.58 -0.33 1.46
N PHE A 640 -2.94 -1.24 0.56
CA PHE A 640 -4.14 -1.12 -0.28
C PHE A 640 -5.35 -1.83 0.32
N THR A 641 -5.23 -2.36 1.53
CA THR A 641 -6.34 -2.89 2.32
C THR A 641 -6.57 -1.96 3.51
N GLY A 642 -7.76 -1.38 3.61
CA GLY A 642 -8.05 -0.38 4.63
C GLY A 642 -9.53 -0.11 4.89
N SER A 643 -9.79 0.59 6.00
CA SER A 643 -11.11 1.07 6.43
C SER A 643 -11.03 2.54 6.85
N ILE A 644 -12.14 3.27 6.79
CA ILE A 644 -12.19 4.69 7.16
C ILE A 644 -12.58 4.84 8.63
N GLY A 645 -11.84 5.67 9.35
CA GLY A 645 -12.12 6.04 10.74
C GLY A 645 -12.09 7.54 10.94
N ILE A 646 -12.57 7.98 12.11
CA ILE A 646 -12.47 9.35 12.58
C ILE A 646 -11.82 9.35 13.97
N VAL A 647 -10.90 10.29 14.19
CA VAL A 647 -10.35 10.60 15.51
C VAL A 647 -10.80 11.98 15.99
N ASP A 648 -11.15 12.06 17.26
CA ASP A 648 -11.45 13.26 18.02
C ASP A 648 -10.50 13.36 19.22
N GLY A 649 -9.46 14.17 19.06
CA GLY A 649 -8.41 14.34 20.07
C GLY A 649 -8.91 14.94 21.39
N ASP A 650 -10.04 15.67 21.37
CA ASP A 650 -10.62 16.26 22.58
C ASP A 650 -11.31 15.20 23.46
N ARG A 651 -11.63 14.03 22.89
CA ARG A 651 -12.21 12.88 23.60
C ARG A 651 -11.18 11.86 24.08
N GLY A 652 -9.91 12.01 23.68
CA GLY A 652 -8.81 11.13 24.06
C GLY A 652 -7.74 11.05 22.98
N THR A 653 -6.53 10.67 23.37
CA THR A 653 -5.36 10.63 22.46
C THR A 653 -4.89 9.21 22.15
N ASN A 654 -5.61 8.19 22.64
CA ASN A 654 -5.29 6.77 22.45
C ASN A 654 -6.56 5.92 22.52
N TYR A 655 -6.53 4.76 21.89
CA TYR A 655 -7.63 3.80 21.86
C TYR A 655 -8.10 3.36 23.26
N PRO A 656 -9.43 3.23 23.48
CA PRO A 656 -10.51 3.44 22.51
C PRO A 656 -10.98 4.90 22.41
N ASP A 657 -10.42 5.78 23.23
CA ASP A 657 -10.95 7.12 23.42
C ASP A 657 -10.68 8.02 22.21
N GLY A 658 -11.75 8.67 21.74
CA GLY A 658 -11.72 9.52 20.56
C GLY A 658 -11.73 8.79 19.21
N LEU A 659 -11.80 7.45 19.16
CA LEU A 659 -11.84 6.70 17.88
C LEU A 659 -13.25 6.18 17.55
N THR A 660 -13.66 6.37 16.29
CA THR A 660 -14.83 5.72 15.69
C THR A 660 -14.50 5.14 14.31
N ARG A 661 -15.15 4.04 13.93
CA ARG A 661 -15.05 3.45 12.59
C ARG A 661 -16.23 3.87 11.73
N VAL A 662 -15.96 4.42 10.56
CA VAL A 662 -16.98 4.87 9.60
C VAL A 662 -17.43 3.71 8.72
N THR A 663 -16.50 3.05 8.03
CA THR A 663 -16.81 1.92 7.15
C THR A 663 -16.95 0.64 7.98
N TRP A 664 -18.09 0.48 8.64
CA TRP A 664 -18.31 -0.59 9.62
C TRP A 664 -18.31 -2.01 9.03
N ASP A 665 -18.46 -2.12 7.71
CA ASP A 665 -18.44 -3.35 6.92
C ASP A 665 -17.04 -3.92 6.67
N VAL A 666 -15.98 -3.14 6.90
CA VAL A 666 -14.59 -3.59 6.77
C VAL A 666 -13.87 -3.38 8.10
N PRO A 667 -13.36 -4.45 8.76
CA PRO A 667 -12.63 -4.30 10.01
C PRO A 667 -11.30 -3.56 9.80
N TRP A 668 -10.63 -3.20 10.90
CA TRP A 668 -9.25 -2.74 10.80
C TRP A 668 -8.37 -3.86 10.22
N PRO A 669 -7.59 -3.61 9.15
CA PRO A 669 -6.69 -4.62 8.59
C PRO A 669 -5.72 -5.17 9.64
N GLU A 670 -5.40 -6.47 9.57
CA GLU A 670 -4.41 -7.19 10.42
C GLU A 670 -4.59 -7.22 11.94
N VAL A 671 -5.25 -6.23 12.54
CA VAL A 671 -5.58 -6.17 13.97
C VAL A 671 -7.05 -6.51 14.24
N GLY A 672 -7.89 -6.60 13.20
CA GLY A 672 -9.31 -6.92 13.31
C GLY A 672 -10.09 -5.86 14.09
N ALA A 673 -11.36 -6.15 14.42
CA ALA A 673 -12.15 -5.26 15.26
C ALA A 673 -11.61 -5.23 16.70
N GLY A 674 -11.39 -4.03 17.23
CA GLY A 674 -11.07 -3.83 18.63
C GLY A 674 -12.28 -4.10 19.53
N PRO A 675 -12.09 -4.58 20.77
CA PRO A 675 -13.19 -4.94 21.67
C PRO A 675 -14.08 -3.76 22.13
N ALA A 676 -13.64 -2.52 21.90
CA ALA A 676 -14.35 -1.29 22.24
C ALA A 676 -14.54 -0.39 20.99
N ASP A 677 -14.39 -0.95 19.79
CA ASP A 677 -14.73 -0.26 18.55
C ASP A 677 -16.19 0.20 18.57
N ARG A 678 -16.42 1.40 18.05
CA ARG A 678 -17.75 2.00 17.93
C ARG A 678 -17.98 2.45 16.48
N PRO A 679 -19.16 2.23 15.90
CA PRO A 679 -19.49 2.84 14.63
C PRO A 679 -19.62 4.36 14.81
N GLU A 680 -19.23 5.13 13.80
CA GLU A 680 -19.51 6.57 13.77
C GLU A 680 -21.02 6.85 13.78
N ALA A 681 -21.78 6.07 13.01
CA ALA A 681 -23.23 6.15 12.96
C ALA A 681 -23.86 4.81 13.37
N ALA A 682 -24.73 4.84 14.38
CA ALA A 682 -25.39 3.64 14.90
C ALA A 682 -26.32 2.97 13.87
N ASP A 683 -26.79 3.72 12.88
CA ASP A 683 -27.64 3.30 11.77
C ASP A 683 -26.85 3.02 10.47
N TYR A 684 -25.55 2.72 10.57
CA TYR A 684 -24.75 2.29 9.42
C TYR A 684 -25.33 1.03 8.77
N HIS A 685 -25.47 1.03 7.45
CA HIS A 685 -25.93 -0.12 6.67
C HIS A 685 -24.87 -0.56 5.64
N PRO A 686 -24.45 -1.84 5.65
CA PRO A 686 -23.59 -2.37 4.60
C PRO A 686 -24.35 -2.52 3.27
N ALA A 687 -23.71 -2.12 2.18
CA ALA A 687 -24.22 -2.27 0.82
C ALA A 687 -23.07 -2.75 -0.08
N GLY A 688 -23.16 -3.98 -0.59
CA GLY A 688 -22.10 -4.62 -1.36
C GLY A 688 -20.99 -5.26 -0.52
N ARG A 689 -20.15 -6.07 -1.16
CA ARG A 689 -19.02 -6.75 -0.53
C ARG A 689 -17.70 -6.03 -0.85
N TYR A 690 -17.53 -4.85 -0.27
CA TYR A 690 -16.29 -4.09 -0.40
C TYR A 690 -15.17 -4.74 0.42
N THR A 691 -13.95 -4.69 -0.11
CA THR A 691 -12.75 -5.29 0.50
C THR A 691 -11.79 -4.25 1.07
N SER A 692 -11.94 -2.97 0.69
CA SER A 692 -11.04 -1.90 1.12
C SER A 692 -11.58 -0.50 0.80
N TYR A 693 -11.19 0.49 1.61
CA TYR A 693 -11.42 1.92 1.42
C TYR A 693 -10.11 2.71 1.62
N LYS A 694 -9.95 3.81 0.88
CA LYS A 694 -8.74 4.63 0.91
C LYS A 694 -9.00 6.09 0.49
N THR A 695 -8.07 6.99 0.81
CA THR A 695 -8.04 8.40 0.41
C THR A 695 -9.37 9.13 0.63
N PRO A 696 -9.88 9.19 1.87
CA PRO A 696 -11.08 9.95 2.16
C PRO A 696 -10.84 11.46 1.93
N TYR A 697 -11.85 12.17 1.47
CA TYR A 697 -11.87 13.63 1.43
C TYR A 697 -13.17 14.14 2.06
N PRO A 698 -13.15 14.61 3.34
CA PRO A 698 -14.36 15.08 4.01
C PRO A 698 -14.90 16.36 3.39
N LEU A 699 -16.21 16.37 3.14
CA LEU A 699 -16.97 17.53 2.66
C LEU A 699 -17.74 18.21 3.81
N SER A 700 -18.18 17.40 4.77
CA SER A 700 -18.84 17.77 6.02
C SER A 700 -18.47 16.75 7.12
N GLU A 701 -19.08 16.86 8.31
CA GLU A 701 -19.00 15.82 9.36
C GLU A 701 -19.59 14.47 8.91
N GLU A 702 -20.49 14.47 7.93
CA GLU A 702 -21.25 13.27 7.55
C GLU A 702 -21.01 12.80 6.12
N ASP A 703 -20.52 13.66 5.22
CA ASP A 703 -20.36 13.38 3.79
C ASP A 703 -18.90 13.54 3.35
N PHE A 704 -18.44 12.62 2.50
CA PHE A 704 -17.05 12.58 2.03
C PHE A 704 -16.92 11.89 0.67
N LEU A 705 -15.85 12.22 -0.06
CA LEU A 705 -15.41 11.42 -1.21
C LEU A 705 -14.50 10.31 -0.72
N VAL A 706 -14.56 9.13 -1.34
CA VAL A 706 -13.71 7.99 -0.97
C VAL A 706 -13.43 7.09 -2.14
N SER A 707 -12.26 6.46 -2.13
CA SER A 707 -11.95 5.37 -3.03
C SER A 707 -12.30 4.03 -2.39
N ALA A 708 -13.14 3.22 -3.04
CA ALA A 708 -13.55 1.91 -2.53
C ALA A 708 -13.27 0.78 -3.53
N ARG A 709 -12.92 -0.40 -3.01
CA ARG A 709 -12.51 -1.58 -3.80
C ARG A 709 -13.43 -2.77 -3.55
N GLY A 710 -13.90 -3.41 -4.62
CA GLY A 710 -14.69 -4.64 -4.56
C GLY A 710 -13.84 -5.92 -4.57
N GLY A 711 -14.44 -7.05 -4.96
CA GLY A 711 -13.74 -8.32 -5.13
C GLY A 711 -12.85 -8.38 -6.39
N ASP A 712 -13.04 -7.46 -7.33
CA ASP A 712 -12.26 -7.31 -8.57
C ASP A 712 -10.90 -6.63 -8.38
N GLY A 713 -10.60 -6.15 -7.16
CA GLY A 713 -9.30 -5.59 -6.81
C GLY A 713 -9.08 -4.14 -7.28
N LYS A 714 -10.09 -3.46 -7.81
CA LYS A 714 -9.98 -2.11 -8.39
C LYS A 714 -10.64 -1.03 -7.53
N PHE A 715 -9.93 0.07 -7.24
CA PHE A 715 -10.50 1.22 -6.54
C PHE A 715 -11.27 2.15 -7.48
N ARG A 716 -12.52 2.45 -7.13
CA ARG A 716 -13.41 3.41 -7.81
C ARG A 716 -13.74 4.58 -6.87
N LEU A 717 -14.09 5.73 -7.44
CA LEU A 717 -14.43 6.95 -6.70
C LEU A 717 -15.92 6.99 -6.38
N TYR A 718 -16.25 7.21 -5.11
CA TYR A 718 -17.61 7.31 -4.59
C TYR A 718 -17.83 8.61 -3.83
N LEU A 719 -19.05 9.14 -3.90
CA LEU A 719 -19.62 9.96 -2.83
C LEU A 719 -20.15 9.01 -1.76
N MET A 720 -19.77 9.21 -0.49
CA MET A 720 -20.20 8.37 0.62
C MET A 720 -20.60 9.20 1.83
N ASP A 721 -21.51 8.67 2.65
CA ASP A 721 -21.81 9.21 3.98
C ASP A 721 -21.46 8.24 5.12
N VAL A 722 -21.44 8.77 6.35
CA VAL A 722 -21.09 7.99 7.55
C VAL A 722 -22.09 6.89 7.91
N ARG A 723 -23.23 6.80 7.20
CA ARG A 723 -24.25 5.74 7.38
C ARG A 723 -24.14 4.63 6.35
N GLY A 724 -23.21 4.74 5.39
CA GLY A 724 -22.95 3.69 4.41
C GLY A 724 -23.60 3.93 3.04
N ASN A 725 -24.35 5.03 2.84
CA ASN A 725 -24.83 5.39 1.51
C ASN A 725 -23.62 5.68 0.61
N ARG A 726 -23.63 5.16 -0.61
CA ARG A 726 -22.53 5.37 -1.56
C ARG A 726 -23.03 5.43 -3.01
N GLU A 727 -22.51 6.38 -3.76
CA GLU A 727 -22.84 6.60 -5.18
C GLU A 727 -21.56 6.67 -6.02
N LEU A 728 -21.50 5.84 -7.07
CA LEU A 728 -20.38 5.85 -8.01
C LEU A 728 -20.27 7.21 -8.71
N ILE A 729 -19.09 7.80 -8.67
CA ILE A 729 -18.73 9.02 -9.41
C ILE A 729 -17.89 8.65 -10.63
N TYR A 730 -16.86 7.81 -10.47
CA TYR A 730 -15.93 7.51 -11.55
C TYR A 730 -15.26 6.15 -11.39
N GLU A 731 -15.08 5.45 -12.52
CA GLU A 731 -14.27 4.24 -12.65
C GLU A 731 -13.13 4.50 -13.65
N GLY A 732 -11.89 4.40 -13.17
CA GLY A 732 -10.68 4.59 -13.99
C GLY A 732 -10.31 3.37 -14.81
N VAL A 733 -9.12 3.40 -15.44
CA VAL A 733 -8.50 2.21 -16.04
C VAL A 733 -7.78 1.40 -14.96
N HIS A 734 -7.17 2.07 -13.99
CA HIS A 734 -6.49 1.47 -12.85
C HIS A 734 -7.24 1.77 -11.55
N ASN A 735 -6.58 2.36 -10.55
CA ASN A 735 -7.13 2.66 -9.23
C ASN A 735 -7.25 4.16 -9.04
N ILE A 736 -8.45 4.63 -8.67
CA ILE A 736 -8.67 6.04 -8.38
C ILE A 736 -8.25 6.35 -6.94
N TRP A 737 -7.39 7.34 -6.74
CA TRP A 737 -6.94 7.80 -5.41
C TRP A 737 -6.90 9.34 -5.32
N HIS A 738 -6.88 9.85 -4.08
CA HIS A 738 -6.67 11.27 -3.73
C HIS A 738 -7.61 12.24 -4.45
N ALA A 739 -8.91 11.92 -4.45
CA ALA A 739 -9.90 12.80 -5.02
C ALA A 739 -10.06 14.10 -4.21
N ALA A 740 -10.05 15.25 -4.88
CA ALA A 740 -10.19 16.57 -4.27
C ALA A 740 -11.19 17.43 -5.07
N PRO A 741 -12.21 18.02 -4.41
CA PRO A 741 -13.12 18.99 -5.02
C PRO A 741 -12.36 20.19 -5.61
N VAL A 742 -12.64 20.53 -6.87
CA VAL A 742 -12.06 21.71 -7.52
C VAL A 742 -12.93 22.93 -7.22
N ARG A 743 -12.72 23.50 -6.03
CA ARG A 743 -13.33 24.75 -5.54
C ARG A 743 -12.35 25.49 -4.61
N PRO A 744 -12.43 26.82 -4.51
CA PRO A 744 -11.68 27.54 -3.50
C PRO A 744 -11.97 26.99 -2.10
N ARG A 745 -10.94 26.89 -1.26
CA ARG A 745 -11.03 26.42 0.12
C ARG A 745 -10.52 27.49 1.08
N ARG A 746 -11.05 27.51 2.31
CA ARG A 746 -10.60 28.44 3.35
C ARG A 746 -9.11 28.22 3.61
N VAL A 747 -8.34 29.31 3.59
CA VAL A 747 -6.92 29.30 3.99
C VAL A 747 -6.87 29.20 5.53
N PRO A 748 -6.26 28.14 6.10
CA PRO A 748 -6.05 28.04 7.55
C PRO A 748 -5.15 29.16 8.06
N PRO A 749 -5.14 29.44 9.39
CA PRO A 749 -4.25 30.44 9.97
C PRO A 749 -2.80 30.22 9.55
N ARG A 750 -2.15 31.28 9.06
CA ARG A 750 -0.70 31.29 8.84
C ARG A 750 0.00 31.34 10.19
N GLN A 751 1.01 30.50 10.37
CA GLN A 751 1.88 30.55 11.54
C GLN A 751 3.12 31.40 11.23
N ASN A 752 3.67 32.06 12.25
CA ASN A 752 4.93 32.77 12.10
C ASN A 752 6.06 31.75 11.94
N ASP A 753 6.93 32.01 10.98
CA ASP A 753 8.17 31.25 10.86
C ASP A 753 9.16 31.75 11.92
N THR A 754 9.50 30.89 12.87
CA THR A 754 10.33 31.23 14.03
C THR A 754 11.73 30.64 13.99
N VAL A 755 12.01 29.87 12.94
CA VAL A 755 13.25 29.09 12.83
C VAL A 755 14.39 29.98 12.34
N ALA A 756 15.54 29.89 12.99
CA ALA A 756 16.78 30.52 12.54
C ALA A 756 17.38 29.73 11.36
N TRP A 757 16.77 29.82 10.17
CA TRP A 757 17.15 29.04 9.00
C TRP A 757 18.63 29.22 8.63
N PRO A 758 19.39 28.13 8.47
CA PRO A 758 20.81 28.22 8.22
C PRO A 758 21.16 28.56 6.76
N GLY A 759 20.19 28.80 5.88
CA GLY A 759 20.43 28.83 4.43
C GLY A 759 20.78 27.45 3.87
N THR A 760 21.21 27.39 2.60
CA THR A 760 21.55 26.14 1.89
C THR A 760 22.89 26.22 1.16
N GLY A 761 23.39 25.06 0.71
CA GLY A 761 24.60 24.98 -0.11
C GLY A 761 25.86 25.49 0.60
N ARG A 762 26.75 26.14 -0.16
CA ARG A 762 28.06 26.64 0.32
C ARG A 762 27.94 27.81 1.30
N HIS A 763 26.77 28.46 1.35
CA HIS A 763 26.52 29.62 2.21
C HIS A 763 25.79 29.24 3.51
N ARG A 764 25.63 27.94 3.78
CA ARG A 764 24.99 27.44 4.98
C ARG A 764 25.73 27.89 6.24
N THR A 765 25.03 28.48 7.20
CA THR A 765 25.57 28.90 8.50
C THR A 765 25.46 27.79 9.55
N PRO A 766 26.26 27.85 10.64
CA PRO A 766 26.11 26.92 11.76
C PRO A 766 24.73 27.00 12.39
N LEU A 767 24.21 25.85 12.84
CA LEU A 767 22.90 25.79 13.48
C LEU A 767 22.94 26.49 14.84
N GLN A 768 21.97 27.36 15.07
CA GLN A 768 21.72 27.92 16.40
C GLN A 768 21.10 26.84 17.30
N ALA A 769 21.66 26.66 18.50
CA ALA A 769 21.07 25.78 19.51
C ALA A 769 19.67 26.27 19.93
N GLY A 770 18.81 25.32 20.31
CA GLY A 770 17.53 25.63 20.94
C GLY A 770 17.58 25.35 22.45
N SER A 771 16.43 25.46 23.12
CA SER A 771 16.32 25.13 24.54
C SER A 771 15.04 24.38 24.88
N PHE A 772 15.15 23.39 25.78
CA PHE A 772 14.01 22.71 26.39
C PHE A 772 13.79 23.19 27.81
N TYR A 773 12.52 23.29 28.22
CA TYR A 773 12.14 23.45 29.61
C TYR A 773 11.01 22.49 30.01
N SER A 774 11.00 22.07 31.27
CA SER A 774 9.85 21.42 31.89
C SER A 774 9.58 22.00 33.27
N VAL A 775 8.31 22.25 33.59
CA VAL A 775 7.91 22.83 34.88
C VAL A 775 7.91 21.80 36.01
N ASP A 776 7.66 20.52 35.70
CA ASP A 776 7.76 19.43 36.67
C ASP A 776 7.92 18.06 35.97
N VAL A 777 9.13 17.48 36.03
CA VAL A 777 9.39 16.16 35.43
C VAL A 777 8.58 15.01 36.05
N TYR A 778 7.97 15.21 37.22
CA TYR A 778 7.10 14.22 37.86
C TYR A 778 5.67 14.22 37.30
N GLN A 779 5.27 15.27 36.57
CA GLN A 779 3.94 15.33 35.96
C GLN A 779 3.81 14.26 34.88
N GLY A 780 2.68 13.53 34.89
CA GLY A 780 2.40 12.43 33.95
C GLY A 780 2.92 11.05 34.39
N VAL A 781 3.69 10.97 35.49
CA VAL A 781 4.32 9.73 35.98
C VAL A 781 4.02 9.50 37.46
N ALA A 782 2.75 9.25 37.80
CA ALA A 782 2.27 9.19 39.19
C ALA A 782 3.02 8.22 40.11
N ASP A 783 3.56 7.11 39.56
CA ASP A 783 4.31 6.10 40.31
C ASP A 783 5.76 6.51 40.64
N LEU A 784 6.25 7.66 40.15
CA LEU A 784 7.62 8.13 40.37
C LEU A 784 7.71 8.94 41.69
N PRO A 785 8.45 8.48 42.72
CA PRO A 785 8.51 9.17 44.01
C PRO A 785 9.13 10.57 43.87
N ARG A 786 8.45 11.62 44.35
CA ARG A 786 9.01 12.98 44.36
C ARG A 786 10.36 13.02 45.11
N GLY A 787 11.30 13.78 44.57
CA GLY A 787 12.67 13.88 45.10
C GLY A 787 13.63 12.76 44.66
N SER A 788 13.15 11.68 44.03
CA SER A 788 14.00 10.59 43.51
C SER A 788 14.86 10.95 42.31
N VAL A 789 14.55 12.05 41.61
CA VAL A 789 15.22 12.50 40.38
C VAL A 789 16.18 13.63 40.75
N LYS A 790 17.45 13.48 40.37
CA LYS A 790 18.50 14.47 40.61
C LYS A 790 18.99 15.12 39.32
N SER A 791 18.91 14.40 38.21
CA SER A 791 19.31 14.91 36.90
C SER A 791 18.49 14.29 35.79
N LEU A 792 18.50 14.94 34.63
CA LEU A 792 17.94 14.46 33.38
C LEU A 792 19.10 14.23 32.41
N ARG A 793 19.16 13.05 31.81
CA ARG A 793 20.11 12.70 30.75
C ARG A 793 19.45 12.82 29.39
N VAL A 794 20.15 13.44 28.46
CA VAL A 794 19.71 13.64 27.09
C VAL A 794 20.53 12.75 26.17
N PHE A 795 19.85 11.86 25.45
CA PHE A 795 20.46 11.07 24.40
C PHE A 795 20.12 11.64 23.02
N GLN A 796 21.05 11.50 22.08
CA GLN A 796 20.76 11.51 20.67
C GLN A 796 20.48 10.08 20.20
N GLN A 797 19.40 9.90 19.45
CA GLN A 797 19.20 8.75 18.57
C GLN A 797 19.65 9.14 17.15
N GLN A 798 20.69 8.49 16.64
CA GLN A 798 21.21 8.84 15.32
C GLN A 798 20.29 8.36 14.19
N ALA A 799 20.25 9.17 13.13
CA ALA A 799 19.65 8.78 11.87
C ALA A 799 20.41 7.58 11.27
N LYS A 800 19.68 6.52 10.87
CA LYS A 800 20.24 5.34 10.21
C LYS A 800 20.55 5.67 8.75
N THR A 801 21.65 6.40 8.50
CA THR A 801 22.11 6.73 7.15
C THR A 801 22.91 5.63 6.47
N TYR A 802 23.05 4.48 7.14
CA TYR A 802 23.82 3.33 6.72
C TYR A 802 22.94 2.12 6.42
N SER A 803 23.35 1.29 5.47
CA SER A 803 22.69 0.05 5.11
C SER A 803 23.63 -0.92 4.40
N THR A 804 23.53 -2.21 4.75
CA THR A 804 24.17 -3.32 4.03
C THR A 804 23.36 -3.80 2.83
N TRP A 805 22.18 -3.22 2.57
CA TRP A 805 21.16 -3.65 1.59
C TRP A 805 20.54 -5.03 1.85
N ALA A 806 21.29 -5.97 2.42
CA ALA A 806 20.84 -7.29 2.86
C ALA A 806 20.42 -7.28 4.34
N LYS A 807 19.37 -8.05 4.68
CA LYS A 807 19.01 -8.36 6.07
C LYS A 807 20.12 -9.24 6.67
N VAL A 808 20.67 -8.81 7.80
CA VAL A 808 21.79 -9.48 8.50
C VAL A 808 21.28 -10.23 9.72
N PHE A 809 20.61 -9.53 10.64
CA PHE A 809 20.03 -10.13 11.84
C PHE A 809 18.63 -9.57 12.05
N VAL A 810 17.66 -10.46 12.29
CA VAL A 810 16.23 -10.12 12.33
C VAL A 810 15.80 -9.50 10.99
N PHE A 811 15.47 -8.22 10.98
CA PHE A 811 15.09 -7.47 9.79
C PHE A 811 16.05 -6.30 9.53
N SER A 812 17.09 -6.11 10.35
CA SER A 812 18.09 -5.05 10.19
C SER A 812 19.24 -5.45 9.28
N GLY A 813 19.94 -4.46 8.74
CA GLY A 813 21.19 -4.63 8.03
C GLY A 813 21.94 -3.30 7.93
N PRO A 814 23.10 -3.13 8.59
CA PRO A 814 23.67 -3.98 9.65
C PRO A 814 22.84 -3.92 10.95
N ALA A 815 23.07 -4.84 11.88
CA ALA A 815 22.36 -4.89 13.15
C ALA A 815 23.09 -4.07 14.24
N VAL A 816 22.35 -3.21 14.94
CA VAL A 816 22.88 -2.37 16.04
C VAL A 816 22.80 -3.09 17.39
N SER A 817 21.80 -3.93 17.59
CA SER A 817 21.52 -4.60 18.86
C SER A 817 20.98 -6.01 18.64
N GLY A 818 21.25 -6.89 19.61
CA GLY A 818 20.62 -8.21 19.71
C GLY A 818 19.30 -8.19 20.49
N VAL A 819 18.98 -7.09 21.19
CA VAL A 819 17.73 -6.94 21.96
C VAL A 819 16.55 -6.75 21.00
N HIS A 820 16.63 -5.72 20.14
CA HIS A 820 15.63 -5.41 19.13
C HIS A 820 16.27 -4.55 18.01
N THR A 821 15.48 -4.13 17.02
CA THR A 821 15.90 -3.24 15.92
C THR A 821 16.09 -1.80 16.44
N GLU A 822 17.27 -1.55 17.00
CA GLU A 822 17.64 -0.33 17.72
C GLU A 822 18.44 0.65 16.85
N ALA A 823 18.48 1.91 17.25
CA ALA A 823 19.31 2.95 16.65
C ALA A 823 20.62 3.18 17.42
N VAL A 824 21.62 3.74 16.74
CA VAL A 824 22.87 4.14 17.41
C VAL A 824 22.57 5.31 18.35
N LYS A 825 23.03 5.20 19.61
CA LYS A 825 22.76 6.18 20.68
C LYS A 825 24.08 6.78 21.20
N ARG A 826 24.03 8.07 21.55
CA ARG A 826 25.09 8.78 22.29
C ARG A 826 24.48 9.72 23.33
N ILE A 827 25.21 9.99 24.41
CA ILE A 827 24.79 10.98 25.41
C ILE A 827 25.25 12.37 24.96
N VAL A 828 24.31 13.32 24.92
CA VAL A 828 24.58 14.72 24.56
C VAL A 828 24.95 15.52 25.81
N THR A 829 24.13 15.42 26.86
CA THR A 829 24.32 16.16 28.11
C THR A 829 23.59 15.47 29.27
N THR A 830 24.01 15.79 30.49
CA THR A 830 23.25 15.50 31.72
C THR A 830 23.06 16.81 32.48
N VAL A 831 21.82 17.13 32.81
CA VAL A 831 21.43 18.43 33.39
C VAL A 831 20.78 18.23 34.75
N PRO A 832 21.05 19.10 35.73
CA PRO A 832 20.43 18.98 37.05
C PRO A 832 18.93 19.25 36.98
N VAL A 833 18.16 18.49 37.76
CA VAL A 833 16.74 18.75 38.01
C VAL A 833 16.62 19.47 39.34
N GLU A 834 15.89 20.58 39.35
CA GLU A 834 15.71 21.41 40.53
C GLU A 834 14.88 20.69 41.60
N ALA A 835 14.94 21.17 42.85
CA ALA A 835 14.21 20.57 43.97
C ALA A 835 12.69 20.54 43.78
N ASP A 836 12.14 21.48 42.99
CA ASP A 836 10.73 21.52 42.63
C ASP A 836 10.35 20.58 41.48
N GLY A 837 11.32 19.91 40.85
CA GLY A 837 11.14 19.02 39.70
C GLY A 837 11.31 19.72 38.34
N SER A 838 11.60 21.02 38.32
CA SER A 838 11.77 21.76 37.06
C SER A 838 13.16 21.57 36.44
N VAL A 839 13.25 21.76 35.12
CA VAL A 839 14.52 21.68 34.37
C VAL A 839 14.51 22.65 33.19
N TYR A 840 15.66 23.26 32.88
CA TYR A 840 15.85 24.18 31.76
C TYR A 840 17.26 24.06 31.19
N PHE A 841 17.39 23.73 29.90
CA PHE A 841 18.68 23.41 29.28
C PHE A 841 18.74 23.69 27.78
N GLU A 842 19.96 23.91 27.29
CA GLU A 842 20.27 24.04 25.86
C GLU A 842 20.36 22.66 25.18
N ALA A 843 19.90 22.58 23.94
CA ALA A 843 19.95 21.35 23.16
C ALA A 843 20.31 21.63 21.68
N PRO A 844 21.04 20.71 21.04
CA PRO A 844 21.36 20.83 19.61
C PRO A 844 20.09 20.71 18.76
N ALA A 845 20.02 21.52 17.71
CA ALA A 845 18.94 21.48 16.73
C ALA A 845 19.16 20.38 15.68
N GLY A 846 18.07 19.92 15.04
CA GLY A 846 18.11 19.04 13.87
C GLY A 846 18.35 17.56 14.16
N ILE A 847 18.38 17.14 15.43
CA ILE A 847 18.62 15.74 15.80
C ILE A 847 17.51 15.17 16.69
N ALA A 848 17.29 13.86 16.64
CA ALA A 848 16.33 13.17 17.49
C ALA A 848 16.91 13.00 18.90
N LEU A 849 16.21 13.54 19.89
CA LEU A 849 16.58 13.57 21.30
C LEU A 849 15.55 12.83 22.14
N PHE A 850 16.01 12.01 23.09
CA PHE A 850 15.13 11.41 24.09
C PHE A 850 15.74 11.53 25.48
N PHE A 851 14.89 11.41 26.50
CA PHE A 851 15.23 11.78 27.87
C PHE A 851 15.14 10.60 28.84
N GLN A 852 16.03 10.61 29.82
CA GLN A 852 16.00 9.72 30.99
C GLN A 852 16.09 10.54 32.28
N LEU A 853 15.24 10.21 33.24
CA LEU A 853 15.33 10.76 34.60
C LEU A 853 16.26 9.88 35.42
N LEU A 854 17.18 10.50 36.17
CA LEU A 854 18.25 9.80 36.89
C LEU A 854 18.18 10.00 38.41
N ASP A 855 18.54 8.97 39.17
CA ASP A 855 18.75 9.04 40.62
C ASP A 855 20.08 9.74 41.00
N GLU A 856 20.37 9.82 42.30
CA GLU A 856 21.62 10.38 42.86
C GLU A 856 22.89 9.63 42.44
N ARG A 857 22.76 8.38 41.95
CA ARG A 857 23.86 7.55 41.47
C ARG A 857 23.95 7.55 39.94
N GLY A 858 23.15 8.38 39.27
CA GLY A 858 23.11 8.49 37.82
C GLY A 858 22.41 7.32 37.13
N ARG A 859 21.61 6.52 37.84
CA ARG A 859 20.85 5.39 37.28
C ARG A 859 19.50 5.83 36.77
N ALA A 860 19.06 5.31 35.63
CA ALA A 860 17.79 5.65 35.02
C ALA A 860 16.59 5.15 35.87
N VAL A 861 15.81 6.08 36.43
CA VAL A 861 14.57 5.78 37.15
C VAL A 861 13.34 5.82 36.24
N HIS A 862 13.41 6.53 35.11
CA HIS A 862 12.37 6.54 34.08
C HIS A 862 12.95 6.93 32.71
N VAL A 863 12.33 6.44 31.63
CA VAL A 863 12.81 6.64 30.26
C VAL A 863 11.65 7.02 29.33
N MET A 864 11.90 7.99 28.46
CA MET A 864 11.02 8.32 27.35
C MET A 864 11.14 7.25 26.24
N ARG A 865 10.04 6.56 25.92
CA ARG A 865 9.96 5.58 24.81
C ARG A 865 9.42 6.22 23.53
N SER A 866 10.07 7.30 23.14
CA SER A 866 9.81 8.13 21.95
C SER A 866 10.97 9.12 21.83
N PHE A 867 10.98 9.97 20.81
CA PHE A 867 11.94 11.06 20.70
C PHE A 867 11.25 12.39 20.37
N THR A 868 11.96 13.46 20.64
CA THR A 868 11.62 14.84 20.30
C THR A 868 12.81 15.51 19.63
N GLY A 869 12.68 16.76 19.22
CA GLY A 869 13.73 17.53 18.58
C GLY A 869 13.42 19.02 18.61
N LEU A 870 14.41 19.81 18.21
CA LEU A 870 14.30 21.25 18.03
C LEU A 870 14.75 21.63 16.62
N LEU A 871 14.11 22.65 16.06
CA LEU A 871 14.66 23.42 14.97
C LEU A 871 15.57 24.55 15.48
N PRO A 872 16.44 25.11 14.61
CA PRO A 872 17.37 26.17 15.02
C PRO A 872 16.68 27.35 15.71
N GLY A 873 17.15 27.69 16.91
CA GLY A 873 16.58 28.77 17.73
C GLY A 873 15.26 28.45 18.45
N GLU A 874 14.70 27.26 18.28
CA GLU A 874 13.43 26.87 18.91
C GLU A 874 13.56 26.80 20.44
N ARG A 875 12.52 27.32 21.12
CA ARG A 875 12.34 27.17 22.57
C ARG A 875 11.11 26.34 22.83
N ARG A 876 11.26 25.20 23.48
CA ARG A 876 10.19 24.21 23.64
C ARG A 876 9.95 23.85 25.10
N GLY A 877 8.68 23.95 25.51
CA GLY A 877 8.23 23.56 26.83
C GLY A 877 7.46 22.25 26.83
N CYS A 878 7.58 21.51 27.94
CA CYS A 878 6.65 20.46 28.33
C CYS A 878 6.15 20.78 29.75
N VAL A 879 4.95 20.35 30.10
CA VAL A 879 4.48 20.37 31.50
C VAL A 879 5.16 19.26 32.29
N GLY A 880 5.30 18.07 31.68
CA GLY A 880 5.87 16.89 32.32
C GLY A 880 6.50 15.87 31.37
N CYS A 881 7.09 14.82 31.94
CA CYS A 881 7.63 13.71 31.18
C CYS A 881 6.49 12.74 30.84
N HIS A 882 6.05 12.74 29.56
CA HIS A 882 4.99 11.90 28.97
C HIS A 882 3.57 12.53 28.88
N GLU A 883 3.54 13.84 28.73
CA GLU A 883 2.35 14.68 28.78
C GLU A 883 1.77 14.99 27.39
N LEU A 884 0.76 14.22 26.97
CA LEU A 884 -0.19 14.61 25.92
C LEU A 884 -1.61 14.17 26.30
N ARG A 885 -2.07 14.67 27.47
CA ARG A 885 -3.48 14.59 27.86
C ARG A 885 -4.05 16.02 27.77
N PRO A 886 -5.09 16.27 26.97
CA PRO A 886 -5.76 17.58 26.88
C PRO A 886 -6.24 18.15 28.23
N ALA A 887 -6.28 17.32 29.27
CA ALA A 887 -6.73 17.66 30.62
C ALA A 887 -5.63 18.11 31.60
N ASP A 888 -4.34 18.03 31.25
CA ASP A 888 -3.25 18.35 32.17
C ASP A 888 -2.87 19.84 32.07
N ALA A 889 -3.59 20.70 32.78
CA ALA A 889 -3.15 22.09 32.96
C ALA A 889 -1.80 22.12 33.72
N PRO A 890 -0.84 22.97 33.33
CA PRO A 890 0.40 23.09 34.07
C PRO A 890 0.16 23.50 35.51
N PRO A 891 0.97 23.01 36.46
CA PRO A 891 0.97 23.54 37.81
C PRO A 891 1.15 25.06 37.77
N ASN A 892 0.22 25.83 38.36
CA ASN A 892 0.31 27.29 38.41
C ASN A 892 1.32 27.74 39.47
N ARG A 893 2.62 27.46 39.22
CA ARG A 893 3.74 27.85 40.09
C ARG A 893 4.97 28.24 39.25
N PRO A 894 5.75 29.23 39.68
CA PRO A 894 6.98 29.61 38.98
C PRO A 894 8.08 28.56 39.18
N ALA A 895 8.46 27.87 38.10
CA ALA A 895 9.53 26.88 38.09
C ALA A 895 10.89 27.47 38.46
N LEU A 896 11.63 26.82 39.37
CA LEU A 896 12.96 27.25 39.81
C LEU A 896 13.96 27.31 38.65
N ALA A 897 13.91 26.35 37.73
CA ALA A 897 14.85 26.27 36.61
C ALA A 897 14.75 27.47 35.65
N LEU A 898 13.58 28.10 35.54
CA LEU A 898 13.35 29.28 34.68
C LEU A 898 13.85 30.59 35.31
N ARG A 899 14.35 30.57 36.56
CA ARG A 899 14.94 31.75 37.22
C ARG A 899 16.40 32.01 36.82
N ARG A 900 16.98 31.11 36.03
CA ARG A 900 18.36 31.19 35.54
C ARG A 900 18.41 30.90 34.02
N PRO A 901 19.49 31.27 33.33
CA PRO A 901 19.72 30.87 31.94
C PRO A 901 19.69 29.33 31.78
N PRO A 902 19.41 28.81 30.58
CA PRO A 902 19.40 27.37 30.34
C PRO A 902 20.77 26.77 30.68
N THR A 903 20.76 25.58 31.27
CA THR A 903 22.00 24.84 31.54
C THR A 903 22.69 24.51 30.21
N PRO A 904 23.99 24.87 30.02
CA PRO A 904 24.71 24.61 28.78
C PRO A 904 24.98 23.13 28.57
N ILE A 905 25.21 22.74 27.31
CA ILE A 905 25.55 21.36 26.94
C ILE A 905 26.89 20.97 27.59
N THR A 906 26.89 19.88 28.36
CA THR A 906 28.11 19.32 28.99
C THR A 906 28.25 17.86 28.58
N PRO A 907 29.17 17.53 27.65
CA PRO A 907 29.40 16.16 27.21
C PRO A 907 29.83 15.24 28.37
N PRO A 908 29.57 13.92 28.29
CA PRO A 908 30.08 12.96 29.27
C PRO A 908 31.62 12.86 29.22
N PRO A 909 32.28 12.19 30.18
CA PRO A 909 33.75 12.09 30.24
C PRO A 909 34.44 11.45 29.02
N TRP A 910 33.67 10.81 28.13
CA TRP A 910 34.15 10.23 26.87
C TRP A 910 33.79 11.05 25.64
N GLY A 911 33.33 12.30 25.82
CA GLY A 911 33.01 13.22 24.74
C GLY A 911 31.78 12.78 23.94
N ASP A 912 31.88 12.86 22.62
CA ASP A 912 30.79 12.64 21.66
C ASP A 912 30.70 11.20 21.13
N GLN A 913 31.50 10.28 21.68
CA GLN A 913 31.54 8.88 21.27
C GLN A 913 30.17 8.20 21.40
N THR A 914 29.86 7.33 20.43
CA THR A 914 28.66 6.51 20.51
C THR A 914 28.87 5.27 21.38
N ILE A 915 27.78 4.63 21.78
CA ILE A 915 27.80 3.51 22.71
C ILE A 915 27.77 2.19 21.91
N GLY A 916 28.85 1.41 21.98
CA GLY A 916 28.97 0.06 21.40
C GLY A 916 29.55 -0.94 22.41
N TYR A 917 29.06 -2.18 22.45
CA TYR A 917 29.39 -3.13 23.50
C TYR A 917 30.89 -3.39 23.66
N GLU A 918 31.58 -3.73 22.57
CA GLU A 918 33.00 -4.15 22.64
C GLU A 918 33.90 -3.02 23.13
N ARG A 919 33.74 -1.81 22.56
CA ARG A 919 34.55 -0.65 22.95
C ARG A 919 34.15 -0.06 24.31
N PHE A 920 32.85 -0.06 24.62
CA PHE A 920 32.31 0.72 25.75
C PHE A 920 32.11 -0.10 27.02
N ALA A 921 31.58 -1.32 26.90
CA ALA A 921 31.23 -2.16 28.04
C ALA A 921 32.29 -3.24 28.31
N GLN A 922 32.71 -3.99 27.28
CA GLN A 922 33.64 -5.11 27.45
C GLN A 922 34.96 -4.65 28.08
N GLY A 923 35.54 -3.54 27.63
CA GLY A 923 36.80 -3.04 28.21
C GLY A 923 36.70 -2.70 29.71
N VAL A 924 35.53 -2.31 30.20
CA VAL A 924 35.30 -2.11 31.65
C VAL A 924 35.20 -3.47 32.35
N LEU A 925 34.50 -4.43 31.75
CA LEU A 925 34.38 -5.80 32.27
C LEU A 925 35.75 -6.49 32.34
N ASP A 926 36.62 -6.31 31.35
CA ASP A 926 37.96 -6.89 31.33
C ASP A 926 38.80 -6.39 32.52
N ARG A 927 38.75 -5.07 32.79
CA ARG A 927 39.50 -4.46 33.91
C ARG A 927 39.02 -4.91 35.28
N HIS A 928 37.71 -4.96 35.50
CA HIS A 928 37.14 -5.10 36.84
C HIS A 928 36.56 -6.49 37.12
N CYS A 929 36.26 -7.28 36.10
CA CYS A 929 35.66 -8.61 36.21
C CYS A 929 36.51 -9.72 35.54
N GLY A 930 37.37 -9.37 34.58
CA GLY A 930 38.12 -10.31 33.76
C GLY A 930 38.99 -11.29 34.55
N LYS A 931 39.67 -10.82 35.60
CA LYS A 931 40.50 -11.67 36.47
C LYS A 931 39.78 -12.91 37.00
N CYS A 932 38.49 -12.80 37.29
CA CYS A 932 37.68 -13.91 37.79
C CYS A 932 36.87 -14.60 36.68
N HIS A 933 36.46 -13.88 35.64
CA HIS A 933 35.47 -14.35 34.66
C HIS A 933 36.05 -14.70 33.28
N GLN A 934 37.38 -14.65 33.11
CA GLN A 934 38.10 -14.97 31.88
C GLN A 934 39.31 -15.86 32.17
N GLY A 935 39.90 -16.44 31.11
CA GLY A 935 41.09 -17.28 31.22
C GLY A 935 40.86 -18.47 32.17
N ASP A 936 41.72 -18.62 33.18
CA ASP A 936 41.64 -19.65 34.21
C ASP A 936 40.92 -19.19 35.49
N GLY A 937 40.26 -18.02 35.46
CA GLY A 937 39.52 -17.50 36.61
C GLY A 937 38.35 -18.39 37.03
N GLU A 938 38.21 -18.66 38.33
CA GLU A 938 37.18 -19.57 38.87
C GLU A 938 35.73 -19.11 38.60
N GLY A 939 35.50 -17.80 38.46
CA GLY A 939 34.20 -17.23 38.12
C GLY A 939 33.72 -17.58 36.70
N ARG A 940 34.64 -17.94 35.80
CA ARG A 940 34.36 -18.35 34.41
C ARG A 940 33.39 -19.53 34.32
N LYS A 941 33.48 -20.48 35.28
CA LYS A 941 32.60 -21.66 35.34
C LYS A 941 31.12 -21.31 35.53
N LYS A 942 30.82 -20.12 36.08
CA LYS A 942 29.46 -19.62 36.29
C LYS A 942 29.04 -18.58 35.24
N LEU A 943 29.98 -17.73 34.83
CA LEU A 943 29.77 -16.70 33.81
C LEU A 943 31.10 -16.45 33.10
N ASP A 944 31.18 -16.84 31.82
CA ASP A 944 32.37 -16.65 31.00
C ASP A 944 32.25 -15.35 30.18
N LEU A 945 33.01 -14.33 30.57
CA LEU A 945 33.07 -13.02 29.92
C LEU A 945 34.14 -12.95 28.82
N THR A 946 34.76 -14.08 28.44
CA THR A 946 35.76 -14.12 27.37
C THR A 946 35.07 -13.85 26.04
N LEU A 947 35.56 -12.83 25.32
CA LEU A 947 35.07 -12.53 23.98
C LEU A 947 35.25 -13.74 23.06
N ARG A 948 34.12 -14.24 22.55
CA ARG A 948 34.05 -15.37 21.62
C ARG A 948 32.81 -15.23 20.75
N PRO A 949 32.78 -15.83 19.55
CA PRO A 949 31.58 -15.82 18.72
C PRO A 949 30.38 -16.38 19.50
N ALA A 950 29.22 -15.76 19.36
CA ALA A 950 27.99 -16.30 19.91
C ALA A 950 27.58 -17.60 19.20
N GLU A 951 26.74 -18.39 19.86
CA GLU A 951 26.20 -19.63 19.30
C GLU A 951 24.75 -19.47 18.79
N GLY A 952 24.21 -20.54 18.19
CA GLY A 952 22.84 -20.57 17.69
C GLY A 952 22.51 -19.47 16.68
N ARG A 953 21.39 -18.78 16.88
CA ARG A 953 20.89 -17.73 15.98
C ARG A 953 21.69 -16.42 16.06
N PHE A 954 22.53 -16.23 17.07
CA PHE A 954 23.38 -15.05 17.21
C PHE A 954 24.77 -15.24 16.57
N ARG A 955 25.08 -16.46 16.12
CA ARG A 955 26.34 -16.82 15.46
C ARG A 955 26.59 -15.94 14.24
N GLY A 956 27.78 -15.36 14.16
CA GLY A 956 28.19 -14.48 13.07
C GLY A 956 27.72 -13.03 13.19
N HIS A 957 26.93 -12.70 14.22
CA HIS A 957 26.37 -11.36 14.42
C HIS A 957 26.85 -10.69 15.71
N PHE A 958 27.01 -11.47 16.79
CA PHE A 958 27.36 -10.95 18.11
C PHE A 958 28.40 -11.83 18.81
N LYS A 959 28.96 -11.32 19.92
CA LYS A 959 29.82 -12.08 20.84
C LYS A 959 29.01 -12.68 21.98
N GLU A 960 29.42 -13.86 22.44
CA GLU A 960 28.67 -14.62 23.45
C GLU A 960 28.50 -13.87 24.80
N PRO A 961 29.51 -13.16 25.35
CA PRO A 961 29.32 -12.39 26.58
C PRO A 961 28.21 -11.33 26.48
N TYR A 962 28.06 -10.68 25.32
CA TYR A 962 26.98 -9.72 25.07
C TYR A 962 25.61 -10.40 25.18
N VAL A 963 25.43 -11.52 24.46
CA VAL A 963 24.17 -12.29 24.44
C VAL A 963 23.80 -12.77 25.84
N THR A 964 24.79 -13.25 26.60
CA THR A 964 24.60 -13.70 27.99
C THR A 964 24.10 -12.55 28.88
N LEU A 965 24.71 -11.36 28.77
CA LEU A 965 24.37 -10.21 29.59
C LEU A 965 22.97 -9.66 29.31
N ILE A 966 22.54 -9.61 28.04
CA ILE A 966 21.19 -9.14 27.69
C ILE A 966 20.11 -10.19 27.97
N GLY A 967 20.46 -11.48 27.92
CA GLY A 967 19.56 -12.60 28.22
C GLY A 967 18.33 -12.67 27.30
N PRO A 968 17.14 -13.07 27.84
CA PRO A 968 15.94 -13.32 27.03
C PRO A 968 15.26 -12.05 26.52
N ALA A 969 15.84 -10.87 26.76
CA ALA A 969 15.39 -9.63 26.15
C ALA A 969 15.56 -9.64 24.62
N ALA A 970 16.32 -10.60 24.08
CA ALA A 970 16.59 -10.75 22.65
C ALA A 970 15.43 -11.38 21.86
N TRP A 971 14.99 -10.68 20.81
CA TRP A 971 14.01 -11.18 19.84
C TRP A 971 14.57 -12.36 19.00
N PRO A 972 13.76 -13.35 18.57
CA PRO A 972 12.31 -13.52 18.79
C PRO A 972 11.95 -14.44 19.98
N VAL A 973 12.83 -14.62 20.97
CA VAL A 973 12.71 -15.71 21.94
C VAL A 973 11.69 -15.37 23.04
N PRO A 974 10.64 -16.19 23.27
CA PRO A 974 9.84 -16.11 24.49
C PRO A 974 10.69 -16.55 25.69
N ALA A 975 10.72 -15.75 26.75
CA ALA A 975 11.54 -16.02 27.92
C ALA A 975 11.07 -17.28 28.70
N PRO A 976 11.94 -18.27 28.97
CA PRO A 976 11.67 -19.31 29.95
C PRO A 976 12.01 -18.82 31.37
N GLY A 977 11.12 -18.00 31.96
CA GLY A 977 11.11 -17.63 33.38
C GLY A 977 12.25 -16.73 33.90
N ARG A 978 11.97 -15.86 34.88
CA ARG A 978 12.93 -14.92 35.49
C ARG A 978 13.92 -15.57 36.48
N ASP A 979 13.81 -16.89 36.69
CA ASP A 979 14.36 -17.56 37.88
C ASP A 979 15.64 -18.37 37.59
N ARG A 980 16.17 -18.33 36.36
CA ARG A 980 17.38 -19.07 35.97
C ARG A 980 18.65 -18.20 36.09
N PRO A 981 19.66 -18.59 36.90
CA PRO A 981 20.94 -17.89 36.95
C PRO A 981 21.64 -17.89 35.57
N GLY A 982 22.22 -16.76 35.17
CA GLY A 982 23.05 -16.64 33.96
C GLY A 982 22.36 -16.04 32.72
N TYR A 983 21.09 -15.66 32.82
CA TYR A 983 20.35 -15.00 31.73
C TYR A 983 19.91 -13.59 32.17
N GLY A 984 20.38 -12.52 31.50
CA GLY A 984 19.77 -11.18 31.59
C GLY A 984 20.23 -10.33 32.79
N LEU A 985 21.54 -10.13 32.95
CA LEU A 985 22.12 -9.30 34.00
C LEU A 985 22.07 -7.80 33.70
N ALA A 986 21.99 -7.42 32.43
CA ALA A 986 22.05 -6.02 32.02
C ALA A 986 20.81 -5.23 32.44
N GLY A 987 19.64 -5.85 32.49
CA GLY A 987 18.37 -5.15 32.77
C GLY A 987 17.76 -4.45 31.55
N ALA A 988 18.09 -4.91 30.33
CA ALA A 988 17.51 -4.41 29.08
C ALA A 988 15.97 -4.45 29.10
N ILE A 989 15.34 -3.55 28.34
CA ILE A 989 13.89 -3.52 28.18
C ILE A 989 13.47 -4.70 27.29
N PRO A 990 12.66 -5.65 27.79
CA PRO A 990 12.24 -6.83 27.03
C PRO A 990 11.03 -6.48 26.18
N VAL A 991 11.23 -5.61 25.17
CA VAL A 991 10.17 -5.01 24.33
C VAL A 991 9.09 -6.03 23.95
N TYR A 992 9.46 -7.18 23.39
CA TYR A 992 8.53 -8.21 22.92
C TYR A 992 7.95 -9.15 23.98
N ALA A 993 8.40 -9.05 25.22
CA ALA A 993 7.96 -9.90 26.33
C ALA A 993 7.41 -9.09 27.51
N MET A 994 6.97 -7.85 27.25
CA MET A 994 6.34 -7.00 28.26
C MET A 994 5.04 -7.60 28.79
N THR A 995 4.90 -7.58 30.12
CA THR A 995 3.76 -8.04 30.91
C THR A 995 3.01 -6.85 31.50
N PRO A 996 1.77 -7.04 32.01
CA PRO A 996 1.02 -5.96 32.66
C PRO A 996 1.74 -5.29 33.84
N GLN A 997 2.65 -5.99 34.52
CA GLN A 997 3.42 -5.47 35.65
C GLN A 997 4.53 -4.49 35.23
N ASP A 998 4.92 -4.52 33.96
CA ASP A 998 6.03 -3.76 33.41
C ASP A 998 5.60 -2.34 32.98
N VAL A 999 4.30 -2.09 32.84
CA VAL A 999 3.71 -0.84 32.35
C VAL A 999 2.99 -0.07 33.46
N ALA A 1000 2.84 1.24 33.28
CA ALA A 1000 2.15 2.09 34.24
C ALA A 1000 0.67 1.68 34.36
N PRO A 1001 0.09 1.55 35.57
CA PRO A 1001 -1.32 1.22 35.73
C PRO A 1001 -2.27 2.20 35.00
N SER A 1002 -1.90 3.48 34.94
CA SER A 1002 -2.62 4.53 34.21
C SER A 1002 -2.59 4.38 32.68
N SER A 1003 -1.81 3.43 32.16
CA SER A 1003 -1.76 3.04 30.75
C SER A 1003 -2.46 1.71 30.46
N LEU A 1004 -2.89 0.98 31.50
CA LEU A 1004 -3.65 -0.27 31.37
C LEU A 1004 -5.09 0.03 30.97
N VAL A 1005 -5.31 0.25 29.68
CA VAL A 1005 -6.65 0.16 29.10
C VAL A 1005 -6.99 -1.32 28.97
N GLY A 1006 -8.00 -1.80 29.69
CA GLY A 1006 -8.39 -3.24 29.80
C GLY A 1006 -8.74 -3.96 28.50
N HIS A 1007 -8.60 -3.28 27.37
CA HIS A 1007 -8.95 -3.73 26.03
C HIS A 1007 -7.73 -3.95 25.12
N GLN A 1008 -6.52 -3.53 25.51
CA GLN A 1008 -5.30 -3.72 24.71
C GLN A 1008 -4.73 -5.14 24.91
N PRO A 1009 -4.40 -5.90 23.85
CA PRO A 1009 -3.85 -7.25 23.95
C PRO A 1009 -2.33 -7.20 24.09
N SER A 1010 -1.68 -6.17 23.54
CA SER A 1010 -0.25 -5.92 23.68
C SER A 1010 0.04 -4.85 24.72
N ARG A 1011 1.15 -4.99 25.45
CA ARG A 1011 1.68 -3.99 26.41
C ARG A 1011 2.84 -3.18 25.82
N ILE A 1012 3.22 -3.52 24.59
CA ILE A 1012 4.48 -3.11 23.98
C ILE A 1012 4.55 -1.61 23.67
N LEU A 1013 3.41 -0.95 23.46
CA LEU A 1013 3.32 0.47 23.11
C LEU A 1013 3.08 1.39 24.31
N GLN A 1014 2.83 0.81 25.49
CA GLN A 1014 2.42 1.55 26.68
C GLN A 1014 3.61 2.15 27.45
N THR A 1015 3.33 3.13 28.30
CA THR A 1015 4.33 3.74 29.18
C THR A 1015 4.90 2.71 30.15
N LEU A 1016 6.23 2.65 30.27
CA LEU A 1016 6.88 1.81 31.27
C LEU A 1016 6.62 2.30 32.69
N ARG A 1017 6.52 1.37 33.63
CA ARG A 1017 6.54 1.71 35.05
C ARG A 1017 7.93 2.23 35.45
N PRO A 1018 8.02 3.30 36.27
CA PRO A 1018 9.31 3.76 36.80
C PRO A 1018 10.08 2.65 37.53
N MET A 1019 11.41 2.74 37.50
CA MET A 1019 12.33 1.90 38.28
C MET A 1019 12.17 0.38 38.03
N HIS A 1020 11.73 -0.03 36.84
CA HIS A 1020 11.48 -1.43 36.49
C HIS A 1020 12.58 -2.09 35.63
N TYR A 1021 13.33 -1.29 34.86
CA TYR A 1021 14.37 -1.78 33.94
C TYR A 1021 15.62 -0.89 34.01
N LEU A 1022 16.55 -1.17 33.09
CA LEU A 1022 17.80 -0.45 32.89
C LEU A 1022 18.69 -0.51 34.14
N SER A 1023 19.59 0.47 34.32
CA SER A 1023 20.60 0.45 35.37
C SER A 1023 20.03 0.37 36.79
N TYR A 1024 18.80 0.84 37.01
CA TYR A 1024 18.16 0.76 38.32
C TYR A 1024 17.85 -0.67 38.78
N ARG A 1025 17.49 -1.57 37.85
CA ARG A 1025 17.21 -2.99 38.12
C ARG A 1025 18.29 -3.94 37.61
N SER A 1026 19.38 -3.40 37.06
CA SER A 1026 20.47 -4.18 36.50
C SER A 1026 21.25 -4.95 37.57
N GLY A 1027 21.23 -6.28 37.48
CA GLY A 1027 22.04 -7.15 38.32
C GLY A 1027 23.55 -6.96 38.09
N LEU A 1028 23.94 -6.52 36.88
CA LEU A 1028 25.30 -6.14 36.52
C LEU A 1028 25.74 -4.87 37.27
N ILE A 1029 24.95 -3.79 37.20
CA ILE A 1029 25.27 -2.52 37.87
C ILE A 1029 25.30 -2.69 39.39
N GLU A 1030 24.37 -3.47 39.96
CA GLU A 1030 24.39 -3.76 41.40
C GLU A 1030 25.66 -4.51 41.84
N ARG A 1031 26.14 -5.46 41.02
CA ARG A 1031 27.41 -6.18 41.29
C ARG A 1031 28.64 -5.30 41.13
N ALA A 1032 28.61 -4.40 40.16
CA ALA A 1032 29.69 -3.45 39.90
C ALA A 1032 29.84 -2.41 41.03
N THR A 1033 28.78 -2.09 41.76
CA THR A 1033 28.75 -0.94 42.69
C THR A 1033 28.63 -1.30 44.16
N SER A 1034 27.99 -2.42 44.51
CA SER A 1034 27.61 -2.70 45.91
C SER A 1034 28.77 -3.13 46.81
N GLY A 1035 29.90 -3.61 46.26
CA GLY A 1035 30.95 -4.27 47.03
C GLY A 1035 30.59 -5.68 47.50
N LYS A 1036 29.35 -6.15 47.30
CA LYS A 1036 28.91 -7.48 47.76
C LYS A 1036 29.45 -8.61 46.87
N HIS A 1037 29.78 -8.31 45.63
CA HIS A 1037 30.35 -9.29 44.70
C HIS A 1037 31.88 -9.23 44.77
N HIS A 1038 32.46 -10.03 45.67
CA HIS A 1038 33.91 -10.15 45.85
C HIS A 1038 34.63 -8.81 46.07
N ASN A 1039 34.02 -7.89 46.84
CA ASN A 1039 34.56 -6.55 47.16
C ASN A 1039 34.76 -5.62 45.95
N VAL A 1040 34.20 -5.93 44.77
CA VAL A 1040 34.26 -5.04 43.60
C VAL A 1040 33.40 -3.79 43.84
N LYS A 1041 34.02 -2.62 43.69
CA LYS A 1041 33.38 -1.30 43.75
C LYS A 1041 33.96 -0.42 42.65
N ILE A 1042 33.31 -0.39 41.50
CA ILE A 1042 33.67 0.47 40.37
C ILE A 1042 33.09 1.87 40.62
N ASP A 1043 33.86 2.90 40.35
CA ASP A 1043 33.45 4.30 40.40
C ASP A 1043 33.90 5.08 39.15
N GLY A 1044 33.64 6.38 39.13
CA GLY A 1044 34.11 7.28 38.09
C GLY A 1044 33.63 6.94 36.66
N PRO A 1045 34.44 7.26 35.64
CA PRO A 1045 34.07 7.07 34.23
C PRO A 1045 33.76 5.62 33.84
N ASP A 1046 34.39 4.63 34.49
CA ASP A 1046 34.17 3.22 34.18
C ASP A 1046 32.78 2.75 34.59
N LEU A 1047 32.32 3.13 35.79
CA LEU A 1047 30.95 2.86 36.20
C LEU A 1047 29.95 3.59 35.29
N GLN A 1048 30.22 4.86 34.97
CA GLN A 1048 29.34 5.64 34.09
C GLN A 1048 29.20 5.02 32.70
N ARG A 1049 30.26 4.42 32.14
CA ARG A 1049 30.19 3.69 30.86
C ARG A 1049 29.29 2.46 30.93
N LEU A 1050 29.39 1.66 31.99
CA LEU A 1050 28.50 0.50 32.18
C LEU A 1050 27.04 0.92 32.35
N ILE A 1051 26.78 1.95 33.16
CA ILE A 1051 25.43 2.51 33.33
C ILE A 1051 24.90 3.02 32.00
N ALA A 1052 25.70 3.80 31.25
CA ALA A 1052 25.29 4.33 29.94
C ALA A 1052 24.99 3.23 28.92
N TRP A 1053 25.80 2.15 28.88
CA TRP A 1053 25.54 1.02 27.99
C TRP A 1053 24.22 0.31 28.31
N VAL A 1054 23.98 0.03 29.59
CA VAL A 1054 22.71 -0.55 30.04
C VAL A 1054 21.54 0.38 29.72
N ASP A 1055 21.65 1.66 30.07
CA ASP A 1055 20.59 2.65 29.93
C ASP A 1055 20.30 3.02 28.46
N ALA A 1056 21.27 2.86 27.55
CA ALA A 1056 21.04 2.95 26.11
C ALA A 1056 20.29 1.74 25.53
N ASN A 1057 19.84 0.82 26.39
CA ASN A 1057 19.21 -0.45 26.05
C ASN A 1057 20.16 -1.44 25.37
N CYS A 1058 21.41 -1.47 25.83
CA CYS A 1058 22.43 -2.46 25.48
C CYS A 1058 22.73 -2.58 23.97
N PRO A 1059 23.06 -1.48 23.25
CA PRO A 1059 23.51 -1.59 21.87
C PRO A 1059 24.80 -2.41 21.77
N TYR A 1060 24.94 -3.14 20.68
CA TYR A 1060 26.16 -3.89 20.35
C TYR A 1060 27.11 -3.06 19.49
N ASN A 1061 26.62 -2.46 18.41
CA ASN A 1061 27.41 -1.60 17.53
C ASN A 1061 27.10 -0.11 17.78
N GLY A 1062 28.14 0.70 17.95
CA GLY A 1062 28.09 2.13 17.79
C GLY A 1062 28.41 2.56 16.35
N GLU A 1063 28.43 3.86 16.09
CA GLU A 1063 28.83 4.41 14.79
C GLU A 1063 30.24 3.95 14.40
N GLU A 1064 31.20 3.98 15.31
CA GLU A 1064 32.60 3.61 15.06
C GLU A 1064 32.73 2.18 14.51
N GLU A 1065 32.02 1.22 15.12
CA GLU A 1065 32.03 -0.19 14.68
C GLU A 1065 31.33 -0.36 13.32
N LEU A 1066 30.26 0.40 13.07
CA LEU A 1066 29.59 0.39 11.77
C LEU A 1066 30.48 0.97 10.67
N ARG A 1067 31.15 2.10 10.91
CA ARG A 1067 32.05 2.75 9.93
C ARG A 1067 33.26 1.89 9.58
N ALA A 1068 33.60 0.89 10.40
CA ALA A 1068 34.65 -0.08 10.10
C ALA A 1068 34.21 -1.15 9.08
N MET A 1069 32.90 -1.37 8.89
CA MET A 1069 32.37 -2.34 7.91
C MET A 1069 32.54 -1.82 6.49
N ALA A 1070 32.81 -2.70 5.53
CA ALA A 1070 32.91 -2.32 4.12
C ALA A 1070 31.55 -1.85 3.55
N ASP A 1071 31.58 -0.95 2.56
CA ASP A 1071 30.38 -0.61 1.80
C ASP A 1071 29.93 -1.82 0.95
N PRO A 1072 28.62 -2.04 0.78
CA PRO A 1072 28.13 -3.10 -0.07
C PRO A 1072 28.44 -2.82 -1.54
N ASP A 1073 28.75 -3.88 -2.29
CA ASP A 1073 28.97 -3.84 -3.73
C ASP A 1073 28.36 -5.08 -4.37
N PHE A 1074 27.38 -4.88 -5.26
CA PHE A 1074 26.65 -5.96 -5.91
C PHE A 1074 26.13 -5.52 -7.30
N PRO A 1075 25.90 -6.46 -8.24
CA PRO A 1075 25.39 -6.12 -9.56
C PRO A 1075 24.06 -5.35 -9.51
N GLY A 1076 23.96 -4.25 -10.27
CA GLY A 1076 22.77 -3.42 -10.34
C GLY A 1076 22.65 -2.34 -9.25
N ILE A 1077 23.64 -2.23 -8.35
CA ILE A 1077 23.65 -1.22 -7.27
C ILE A 1077 23.51 0.22 -7.79
N ASP A 1078 24.05 0.53 -8.97
CA ASP A 1078 24.00 1.89 -9.55
C ASP A 1078 22.63 2.25 -10.16
N LEU A 1079 21.74 1.27 -10.32
CA LEU A 1079 20.35 1.49 -10.72
C LEU A 1079 19.51 2.05 -9.57
N LEU A 1080 19.96 1.89 -8.32
CA LEU A 1080 19.24 2.37 -7.16
C LEU A 1080 19.24 3.91 -7.11
N PRO A 1081 18.14 4.52 -6.59
CA PRO A 1081 18.10 5.96 -6.36
C PRO A 1081 19.19 6.39 -5.37
N VAL A 1082 19.29 5.73 -4.22
CA VAL A 1082 20.33 6.02 -3.23
C VAL A 1082 21.20 4.80 -3.01
N ARG A 1083 22.48 4.89 -3.39
CA ARG A 1083 23.43 3.78 -3.20
C ARG A 1083 23.59 3.46 -1.71
N PRO A 1084 23.35 2.21 -1.27
CA PRO A 1084 23.56 1.81 0.12
C PRO A 1084 25.05 1.87 0.47
N ARG A 1085 25.34 2.40 1.67
CA ARG A 1085 26.70 2.60 2.20
C ARG A 1085 26.71 2.30 3.69
N VAL A 1086 27.86 1.91 4.23
CA VAL A 1086 28.08 1.76 5.67
C VAL A 1086 29.32 2.54 6.08
N LYS A 1087 30.50 2.19 5.54
CA LYS A 1087 31.76 2.91 5.74
C LYS A 1087 31.63 4.37 5.37
N THR A 1088 31.14 4.63 4.16
CA THR A 1088 31.09 5.97 3.56
C THR A 1088 29.67 6.57 3.59
N ALA A 1089 28.80 6.07 4.48
CA ALA A 1089 27.45 6.62 4.64
C ALA A 1089 27.50 8.13 4.94
N PRO A 1090 26.60 8.94 4.37
CA PRO A 1090 26.64 10.39 4.58
C PRO A 1090 26.27 10.76 6.02
N VAL A 1091 26.81 11.88 6.49
CA VAL A 1091 26.29 12.60 7.67
C VAL A 1091 25.42 13.74 7.14
N VAL A 1092 24.11 13.66 7.39
CA VAL A 1092 23.14 14.65 6.91
C VAL A 1092 22.77 15.59 8.04
N VAL A 1093 23.20 16.84 7.95
CA VAL A 1093 22.86 17.90 8.92
C VAL A 1093 21.48 18.46 8.58
N ARG A 1094 20.58 18.55 9.57
CA ARG A 1094 19.20 19.03 9.43
C ARG A 1094 18.98 20.34 10.23
N PRO A 1095 18.03 21.21 9.87
CA PRO A 1095 17.19 21.15 8.67
C PRO A 1095 17.96 21.36 7.37
#